data_AF-A0A7W9IMF4-F1
#
_entry.id   AF-A0A7W9IMF4-F1
#
_cell.length_a   1.000
_cell.length_b   1.000
_cell.length_c   1.000
_cell.angle_alpha   90.00
_cell.angle_beta   90.00
_cell.angle_gamma   90.00
#
_symmetry.space_group_name_H-M   'P 1'
#
loop_
_entity.id
_entity.type
_entity.pdbx_description
1 polymer ?
#
loop_
_entity_poly.entity_id
_entity_poly.type
_entity_poly.pdbx_seq_one_letter_code
_entity_poly.pdbx_strand_id
1 'polypeptide(L)'
;MRHLSGIAAVAVLTALVPAALGGAASAERPDRPGHAGRSGRPGNPAPPQPGGREQPGRQAGPGEPAVLRRQAGPGRQADFAGAAREYGVPESVLLAVSYLESRWDGNAGLPSVSAGYGPMHLVDGRAEPGRPHGAGEDRRGDETRPHVARVPRTAVTPPEDTLGRAAELTGIPAEVLREDPSANIRGGAALLADYQRRTGGRTGGGPARWYDAVARYSGVHAGTTAPPPPAPHERRADAARHGYAADLSLARTKAARSFADEVFATIRSGAARVTDDGEQVSLPATPDLPVPRDRTARRRAAAGPDCPADVSCTWIPATYKRLKKGGYGNHDRFDGDRPIDYIVIHDGETTYDVMTRLAKNPSYLSWHFTLRSSDGHIAQHLRARDIGWHAGNWYVNSRSIGLEHEGYLAKGGAWFTEAMYRSSARLVRHLAAEYDIPLDRSHILGHDNVPGPTPDTVRGMHDDPGPYWDWDHYFELLGEPFDAPEVRLVSGPGRTPAEEETVRSVLIRPEYATNAPGFTGCKGGCPRLGGASVWLRTRPSATAPLVKDVGKHAGGGSSYSVYDHAARASTGQRYAFAERRGDWTAIWYLGQKAWFLDPEDARTSVTASGPLVTPRPGLSSVKVYGRAYPEKAAYPEGVPVQEQAPLQYSMPAGQAYSVGMTVRSSYLRAAGFDPAGHRIVRGATRYRQIQFGHRIMYVRAADVRLLPG
;
A
#
# COMPACT_ATOMS: atom_id res chain seq x y z
N MET A 1 -41.04 63.47 1.69
CA MET A 1 -40.41 64.33 2.73
C MET A 1 -38.90 64.09 2.69
N ARG A 2 -38.08 65.14 2.86
CA ARG A 2 -36.62 65.15 3.20
C ARG A 2 -35.66 64.10 2.55
N HIS A 3 -34.83 64.62 1.61
CA HIS A 3 -33.34 64.51 1.53
C HIS A 3 -32.65 63.13 1.32
N LEU A 4 -31.73 62.93 0.34
CA LEU A 4 -30.32 63.43 0.19
C LEU A 4 -29.41 63.01 1.37
N SER A 5 -28.18 62.46 1.26
CA SER A 5 -27.27 61.98 0.16
C SER A 5 -26.20 61.03 0.80
N GLY A 6 -25.24 60.35 0.14
CA GLY A 6 -24.86 60.18 -1.29
C GLY A 6 -23.34 60.41 -1.54
N ILE A 7 -22.65 59.54 -2.32
CA ILE A 7 -21.21 59.62 -2.76
C ILE A 7 -20.21 59.31 -1.58
N ALA A 8 -18.96 58.79 -1.70
CA ALA A 8 -18.01 58.46 -2.78
C ALA A 8 -17.20 57.14 -2.52
N ALA A 9 -16.23 56.83 -3.40
CA ALA A 9 -15.14 55.85 -3.18
C ALA A 9 -13.76 56.55 -3.24
N VAL A 10 -12.67 55.84 -2.87
CA VAL A 10 -11.25 55.90 -3.39
C VAL A 10 -10.30 55.18 -2.40
N ALA A 11 -9.08 54.82 -2.84
CA ALA A 11 -8.10 53.98 -2.12
C ALA A 11 -6.74 54.69 -1.90
N VAL A 12 -5.64 53.92 -1.77
CA VAL A 12 -4.19 54.28 -1.94
C VAL A 12 -3.30 54.36 -0.66
N LEU A 13 -2.68 53.21 -0.34
CA LEU A 13 -1.21 52.94 -0.25
C LEU A 13 -0.26 53.54 0.85
N THR A 14 0.74 52.73 1.24
CA THR A 14 2.06 53.05 1.89
C THR A 14 2.04 53.57 3.34
N ALA A 15 3.04 53.36 4.23
CA ALA A 15 4.48 53.04 4.05
C ALA A 15 5.07 52.03 5.09
N LEU A 16 6.39 52.07 5.38
CA LEU A 16 7.19 51.03 6.08
C LEU A 16 7.83 51.48 7.43
N VAL A 17 7.92 50.56 8.42
CA VAL A 17 9.12 50.08 9.21
C VAL A 17 10.05 51.12 9.93
N PRO A 18 10.80 50.85 11.06
CA PRO A 18 10.84 49.75 12.06
C PRO A 18 10.71 50.23 13.55
N ALA A 19 10.81 49.32 14.55
CA ALA A 19 11.97 49.25 15.50
C ALA A 19 11.70 48.73 16.95
N ALA A 20 12.70 47.98 17.45
CA ALA A 20 13.24 47.92 18.83
C ALA A 20 12.43 47.44 20.07
N LEU A 21 12.88 46.29 20.61
CA LEU A 21 13.36 46.04 21.99
C LEU A 21 12.55 46.51 23.23
N GLY A 22 12.31 45.57 24.14
CA GLY A 22 12.00 45.84 25.56
C GLY A 22 11.56 44.58 26.31
N GLY A 23 12.17 44.27 27.46
CA GLY A 23 11.80 43.14 28.31
C GLY A 23 12.01 43.43 29.80
N ALA A 24 11.18 42.83 30.66
CA ALA A 24 11.26 42.91 32.12
C ALA A 24 10.58 41.68 32.77
N ALA A 25 10.83 41.45 34.07
CA ALA A 25 10.34 40.30 34.85
C ALA A 25 10.03 40.70 36.31
N SER A 26 9.84 39.70 37.21
CA SER A 26 9.51 39.78 38.66
C SER A 26 8.00 39.83 38.97
N ALA A 27 7.46 39.37 40.11
CA ALA A 27 7.99 38.69 41.33
C ALA A 27 6.91 37.65 41.82
N GLU A 28 6.93 36.91 42.94
CA GLU A 28 7.82 36.64 44.11
C GLU A 28 7.48 35.18 44.60
N ARG A 29 8.16 34.37 45.46
CA ARG A 29 8.92 34.48 46.74
C ARG A 29 8.06 34.92 47.95
N PRO A 30 8.45 34.68 49.24
CA PRO A 30 9.69 34.08 49.83
C PRO A 30 9.35 32.90 50.82
N ASP A 31 10.13 32.38 51.80
CA ASP A 31 11.57 32.00 51.94
C ASP A 31 11.78 30.99 53.12
N ARG A 32 12.60 29.93 52.93
CA ARG A 32 13.65 29.42 53.90
C ARG A 32 13.28 28.75 55.25
N PRO A 33 14.24 28.16 56.03
CA PRO A 33 15.72 27.96 55.88
C PRO A 33 16.16 26.45 55.93
N GLY A 34 17.45 26.00 56.00
CA GLY A 34 18.78 26.63 55.82
C GLY A 34 19.95 25.94 56.61
N HIS A 35 21.20 25.98 56.08
CA HIS A 35 22.51 25.57 56.68
C HIS A 35 22.78 24.05 56.95
N ALA A 36 24.03 23.53 57.08
CA ALA A 36 25.40 23.83 56.57
C ALA A 36 26.33 22.59 56.86
N GLY A 37 27.41 22.26 56.12
CA GLY A 37 28.76 22.87 56.21
C GLY A 37 29.91 22.03 55.57
N ARG A 38 31.19 22.24 55.95
CA ARG A 38 32.45 21.85 55.24
C ARG A 38 33.57 21.35 56.21
N SER A 39 34.71 20.75 55.83
CA SER A 39 35.21 19.91 54.68
C SER A 39 36.73 19.57 54.87
N GLY A 40 37.29 18.46 54.37
CA GLY A 40 38.73 18.10 54.57
C GLY A 40 39.38 17.12 53.54
N ARG A 41 40.72 16.93 53.62
CA ARG A 41 41.55 16.02 52.76
C ARG A 41 42.45 15.04 53.61
N PRO A 42 43.67 14.55 53.22
CA PRO A 42 43.91 13.09 53.05
C PRO A 42 45.12 12.49 53.82
N GLY A 43 45.40 11.18 53.68
CA GLY A 43 46.64 10.53 54.18
C GLY A 43 46.78 9.05 53.81
N ASN A 44 48.01 8.49 53.83
CA ASN A 44 48.35 7.08 53.56
C ASN A 44 49.78 6.76 54.09
N PRO A 45 50.05 5.62 54.75
CA PRO A 45 51.07 4.67 54.24
C PRO A 45 50.83 3.15 54.59
N ALA A 46 51.76 2.28 54.17
CA ALA A 46 51.71 0.79 54.16
C ALA A 46 52.98 0.17 54.85
N PRO A 47 53.39 -1.14 54.73
CA PRO A 47 52.87 -2.32 54.00
C PRO A 47 52.44 -3.48 54.97
N PRO A 48 52.85 -4.79 54.99
CA PRO A 48 54.00 -5.52 54.39
C PRO A 48 53.61 -6.63 53.34
N GLN A 49 54.12 -7.87 53.51
CA GLN A 49 54.20 -9.04 52.59
C GLN A 49 54.37 -10.34 53.44
N PRO A 50 54.43 -11.61 52.91
CA PRO A 50 54.33 -12.11 51.52
C PRO A 50 53.22 -13.17 51.32
N GLY A 51 52.95 -13.75 50.13
CA GLY A 51 53.46 -13.51 48.77
C GLY A 51 53.04 -14.63 47.78
N GLY A 52 53.17 -14.40 46.47
CA GLY A 52 52.80 -15.35 45.40
C GLY A 52 53.14 -14.80 44.00
N ARG A 53 53.31 -15.68 42.99
CA ARG A 53 53.75 -15.30 41.62
C ARG A 53 52.61 -15.38 40.61
N GLU A 54 52.53 -14.42 39.68
CA GLU A 54 52.61 -14.66 38.22
C GLU A 54 52.70 -13.35 37.40
N GLN A 55 52.80 -13.44 36.07
CA GLN A 55 53.18 -12.33 35.15
C GLN A 55 51.97 -11.60 34.52
N PRO A 56 52.14 -10.34 34.03
CA PRO A 56 51.02 -9.44 33.77
C PRO A 56 50.35 -9.60 32.39
N GLY A 57 49.03 -9.46 32.36
CA GLY A 57 48.23 -9.40 31.13
C GLY A 57 48.14 -8.01 30.49
N ARG A 58 47.70 -7.96 29.23
CA ARG A 58 47.25 -6.71 28.58
C ARG A 58 45.88 -6.29 29.11
N GLN A 59 45.66 -4.99 29.25
CA GLN A 59 44.38 -4.42 29.65
C GLN A 59 43.34 -4.59 28.53
N ALA A 60 42.14 -5.07 28.89
CA ALA A 60 40.95 -4.95 28.06
C ALA A 60 40.25 -3.61 28.32
N GLY A 61 39.52 -3.10 27.32
CA GLY A 61 38.70 -1.89 27.47
C GLY A 61 37.44 -2.13 28.32
N PRO A 62 36.68 -1.06 28.64
CA PRO A 62 35.38 -1.20 29.30
C PRO A 62 34.45 -2.04 28.43
N GLY A 63 33.77 -3.01 29.04
CA GLY A 63 33.09 -4.08 28.32
C GLY A 63 31.89 -3.65 27.50
N GLU A 64 31.66 -4.37 26.40
CA GLU A 64 30.35 -4.41 25.74
C GLU A 64 29.27 -4.88 26.74
N PRO A 65 28.02 -4.38 26.65
CA PRO A 65 26.93 -4.97 27.40
C PRO A 65 26.76 -6.41 26.93
N ALA A 66 26.83 -7.37 27.87
CA ALA A 66 26.71 -8.79 27.55
C ALA A 66 25.34 -9.06 26.92
N VAL A 67 25.34 -9.29 25.59
CA VAL A 67 24.14 -9.72 24.87
C VAL A 67 23.70 -11.03 25.49
N LEU A 68 22.53 -11.02 26.14
CA LEU A 68 21.85 -12.22 26.60
C LEU A 68 21.52 -13.06 25.37
N ARG A 69 22.41 -13.99 25.02
CA ARG A 69 22.10 -15.08 24.10
C ARG A 69 20.94 -15.85 24.71
N ARG A 70 19.71 -15.60 24.22
CA ARG A 70 18.60 -16.56 24.32
C ARG A 70 19.20 -17.92 23.99
N GLN A 71 19.01 -18.92 24.86
CA GLN A 71 19.37 -20.29 24.47
C GLN A 71 18.55 -20.60 23.22
N ALA A 72 19.23 -20.95 22.13
CA ALA A 72 18.57 -21.24 20.87
C ALA A 72 17.63 -22.44 21.10
N GLY A 73 16.33 -22.18 20.98
CA GLY A 73 15.34 -23.25 20.94
C GLY A 73 15.49 -24.08 19.66
N PRO A 74 14.69 -25.14 19.50
CA PRO A 74 14.43 -25.66 18.16
C PRO A 74 13.95 -24.51 17.26
N GLY A 75 14.55 -24.34 16.07
CA GLY A 75 14.17 -23.29 15.13
C GLY A 75 12.72 -23.43 14.63
N ARG A 76 12.21 -22.41 13.96
CA ARG A 76 10.79 -22.21 13.64
C ARG A 76 10.12 -23.40 12.93
N GLN A 77 10.84 -24.09 12.05
CA GLN A 77 10.39 -25.36 11.44
C GLN A 77 10.06 -26.45 12.48
N ALA A 78 10.90 -26.58 13.50
CA ALA A 78 10.78 -27.61 14.53
C ALA A 78 9.74 -27.25 15.61
N ASP A 79 9.42 -25.96 15.79
CA ASP A 79 8.22 -25.52 16.53
C ASP A 79 6.94 -26.00 15.83
N PHE A 80 6.82 -25.79 14.51
CA PHE A 80 5.70 -26.33 13.72
C PHE A 80 5.60 -27.84 13.85
N ALA A 81 6.70 -28.56 13.69
CA ALA A 81 6.74 -30.01 13.86
C ALA A 81 6.37 -30.46 15.30
N GLY A 82 6.74 -29.69 16.31
CA GLY A 82 6.37 -29.90 17.72
C GLY A 82 4.88 -29.76 17.96
N ALA A 83 4.31 -28.60 17.62
CA ALA A 83 2.88 -28.30 17.78
C ALA A 83 1.99 -29.23 16.96
N ALA A 84 2.41 -29.59 15.74
CA ALA A 84 1.75 -30.58 14.90
C ALA A 84 1.58 -31.94 15.62
N ARG A 85 2.66 -32.44 16.24
CA ARG A 85 2.63 -33.69 17.02
C ARG A 85 1.80 -33.55 18.30
N GLU A 86 1.90 -32.43 19.01
CA GLU A 86 1.19 -32.18 20.28
C GLU A 86 -0.33 -32.19 20.11
N TYR A 87 -0.85 -31.46 19.13
CA TYR A 87 -2.31 -31.32 18.92
C TYR A 87 -2.87 -32.27 17.85
N GLY A 88 -2.02 -33.12 17.26
CA GLY A 88 -2.39 -34.08 16.22
C GLY A 88 -2.81 -33.44 14.90
N VAL A 89 -2.32 -32.23 14.61
CA VAL A 89 -2.53 -31.52 13.34
C VAL A 89 -1.45 -31.97 12.35
N PRO A 90 -1.74 -32.27 11.07
CA PRO A 90 -0.71 -32.53 10.08
C PRO A 90 0.21 -31.32 9.92
N GLU A 91 1.53 -31.51 10.01
CA GLU A 91 2.50 -30.41 9.95
C GLU A 91 2.34 -29.58 8.67
N SER A 92 2.04 -30.22 7.53
CA SER A 92 1.75 -29.53 6.28
C SER A 92 0.50 -28.65 6.30
N VAL A 93 -0.54 -29.00 7.08
CA VAL A 93 -1.72 -28.14 7.27
C VAL A 93 -1.36 -26.93 8.14
N LEU A 94 -0.63 -27.16 9.23
CA LEU A 94 -0.23 -26.10 10.16
C LEU A 94 0.71 -25.08 9.48
N LEU A 95 1.71 -25.58 8.75
CA LEU A 95 2.61 -24.77 7.92
C LEU A 95 1.85 -24.00 6.84
N ALA A 96 0.94 -24.63 6.10
CA ALA A 96 0.23 -23.97 5.01
C ALA A 96 -0.78 -22.92 5.48
N VAL A 97 -1.45 -23.13 6.62
CA VAL A 97 -2.28 -22.09 7.27
C VAL A 97 -1.40 -20.91 7.67
N SER A 98 -0.34 -21.14 8.44
CA SER A 98 0.58 -20.07 8.88
C SER A 98 1.23 -19.31 7.72
N TYR A 99 1.54 -19.99 6.62
CA TYR A 99 2.07 -19.37 5.41
C TYR A 99 1.10 -18.39 4.75
N LEU A 100 -0.21 -18.71 4.71
CA LEU A 100 -1.23 -17.82 4.13
C LEU A 100 -1.72 -16.72 5.08
N GLU A 101 -1.54 -16.90 6.39
CA GLU A 101 -1.85 -15.90 7.41
C GLU A 101 -0.72 -14.85 7.53
N SER A 102 0.54 -15.28 7.59
CA SER A 102 1.68 -14.41 7.91
C SER A 102 2.98 -14.66 7.11
N ARG A 103 2.99 -15.52 6.09
CA ARG A 103 4.23 -16.02 5.45
C ARG A 103 5.20 -16.70 6.44
N TRP A 104 4.68 -17.23 7.56
CA TRP A 104 5.41 -17.69 8.76
C TRP A 104 6.08 -16.58 9.61
N ASP A 105 5.96 -15.31 9.26
CA ASP A 105 6.67 -14.21 9.95
C ASP A 105 6.12 -13.95 11.37
N GLY A 106 6.99 -13.47 12.26
CA GLY A 106 6.65 -13.10 13.65
C GLY A 106 6.15 -11.66 13.81
N ASN A 107 6.36 -10.80 12.80
CA ASN A 107 6.07 -9.36 12.81
C ASN A 107 6.69 -8.62 14.01
N ALA A 108 7.83 -9.10 14.50
CA ALA A 108 8.47 -8.64 15.75
C ALA A 108 7.53 -8.50 16.97
N GLY A 109 6.49 -9.35 17.07
CA GLY A 109 5.48 -9.31 18.15
C GLY A 109 4.45 -8.18 18.01
N LEU A 110 4.50 -7.40 16.93
CA LEU A 110 3.48 -6.39 16.63
C LEU A 110 2.22 -7.07 16.07
N PRO A 111 1.02 -6.65 16.48
CA PRO A 111 -0.22 -7.18 15.92
C PRO A 111 -0.43 -6.70 14.49
N SER A 112 -1.05 -7.56 13.68
CA SER A 112 -1.82 -7.14 12.52
C SER A 112 -3.02 -6.30 12.94
N VAL A 113 -3.73 -5.75 11.97
CA VAL A 113 -4.77 -4.74 12.18
C VAL A 113 -6.16 -5.32 12.43
N SER A 114 -6.35 -6.59 12.10
CA SER A 114 -7.37 -7.46 12.69
C SER A 114 -7.00 -7.90 14.11
N ALA A 115 -5.92 -7.35 14.70
CA ALA A 115 -5.37 -7.71 16.01
C ALA A 115 -4.77 -9.12 16.08
N GLY A 116 -4.37 -9.69 14.94
CA GLY A 116 -3.77 -11.01 14.83
C GLY A 116 -2.27 -10.98 15.12
N TYR A 117 -1.81 -11.79 16.06
CA TYR A 117 -0.40 -11.86 16.47
C TYR A 117 0.31 -13.12 15.95
N GLY A 118 1.61 -13.00 15.69
CA GLY A 118 2.54 -14.10 15.43
C GLY A 118 2.25 -14.94 14.18
N PRO A 119 2.96 -16.08 14.00
CA PRO A 119 2.88 -16.89 12.78
C PRO A 119 1.49 -17.46 12.48
N MET A 120 0.66 -17.68 13.51
CA MET A 120 -0.69 -18.20 13.38
C MET A 120 -1.76 -17.11 13.35
N HIS A 121 -1.37 -15.82 13.38
CA HIS A 121 -2.25 -14.66 13.25
C HIS A 121 -3.42 -14.66 14.26
N LEU A 122 -3.14 -15.06 15.51
CA LEU A 122 -4.13 -15.21 16.58
C LEU A 122 -4.71 -13.85 16.98
N VAL A 123 -6.01 -13.66 16.78
CA VAL A 123 -6.71 -12.37 16.91
C VAL A 123 -7.13 -12.08 18.35
N ASP A 124 -6.70 -10.94 18.88
CA ASP A 124 -7.25 -10.34 20.10
C ASP A 124 -8.51 -9.52 19.77
N GLY A 125 -9.69 -10.06 20.12
CA GLY A 125 -10.98 -9.43 19.86
C GLY A 125 -11.25 -8.09 20.58
N ARG A 126 -10.26 -7.55 21.33
CA ARG A 126 -10.41 -6.40 22.24
C ARG A 126 -9.66 -5.15 21.78
N ALA A 127 -8.92 -5.21 20.66
CA ALA A 127 -8.16 -4.08 20.14
C ALA A 127 -9.02 -3.08 19.34
N GLU A 128 -8.68 -1.79 19.42
CA GLU A 128 -9.43 -0.68 18.82
C GLU A 128 -8.88 -0.28 17.43
N PRO A 129 -9.72 -0.18 16.38
CA PRO A 129 -9.29 0.20 15.03
C PRO A 129 -8.93 1.71 14.90
N GLY A 130 -8.21 2.03 13.82
CA GLY A 130 -7.70 3.38 13.53
C GLY A 130 -8.77 4.47 13.33
N ARG A 131 -8.31 5.74 13.27
CA ARG A 131 -9.15 6.90 12.93
C ARG A 131 -8.84 7.40 11.52
N PRO A 132 -9.83 7.53 10.62
CA PRO A 132 -9.59 8.00 9.26
C PRO A 132 -9.15 9.46 9.17
N HIS A 133 -8.30 9.73 8.18
CA HIS A 133 -7.83 11.06 7.80
C HIS A 133 -8.33 11.45 6.38
N GLY A 134 -7.96 12.65 5.91
CA GLY A 134 -8.27 13.13 4.56
C GLY A 134 -9.52 14.04 4.46
N ALA A 135 -9.28 15.36 4.40
CA ALA A 135 -10.29 16.36 4.03
C ALA A 135 -9.61 17.57 3.34
N GLY A 136 -10.02 17.91 2.11
CA GLY A 136 -9.52 19.11 1.40
C GLY A 136 -9.79 19.17 -0.11
N GLU A 137 -9.49 18.10 -0.85
CA GLU A 137 -9.41 18.12 -2.33
C GLU A 137 -10.72 17.81 -3.07
N ASP A 138 -10.85 18.21 -4.35
CA ASP A 138 -11.88 17.67 -5.26
C ASP A 138 -11.40 16.36 -5.90
N ARG A 139 -11.89 15.25 -5.35
CA ARG A 139 -11.42 13.90 -5.64
C ARG A 139 -11.85 13.36 -7.01
N ARG A 140 -12.68 14.11 -7.77
CA ARG A 140 -12.99 13.76 -9.17
C ARG A 140 -11.86 14.11 -10.13
N GLY A 141 -11.08 15.16 -9.84
CA GLY A 141 -10.05 15.68 -10.73
C GLY A 141 -10.58 16.34 -12.00
N ASP A 142 -11.79 16.90 -11.96
CA ASP A 142 -12.44 17.60 -13.09
C ASP A 142 -12.83 19.03 -12.72
N GLU A 143 -12.45 20.00 -13.56
CA GLU A 143 -12.64 21.43 -13.32
C GLU A 143 -14.08 21.93 -13.56
N THR A 144 -15.02 21.02 -13.85
CA THR A 144 -16.33 21.37 -14.44
C THR A 144 -17.51 21.27 -13.48
N ARG A 145 -17.32 20.74 -12.25
CA ARG A 145 -18.39 20.40 -11.31
C ARG A 145 -18.08 20.92 -9.88
N PRO A 146 -19.08 21.38 -9.09
CA PRO A 146 -18.85 21.85 -7.71
C PRO A 146 -18.41 20.76 -6.73
N HIS A 147 -17.69 21.18 -5.67
CA HIS A 147 -17.20 20.32 -4.59
C HIS A 147 -18.32 19.71 -3.73
N VAL A 148 -18.09 18.51 -3.17
CA VAL A 148 -19.03 17.83 -2.25
C VAL A 148 -18.24 17.13 -1.14
N ALA A 149 -18.47 17.49 0.13
CA ALA A 149 -17.87 16.78 1.27
C ALA A 149 -18.70 16.84 2.55
N ARG A 150 -18.94 15.67 3.16
CA ARG A 150 -18.96 15.45 4.62
C ARG A 150 -18.93 13.95 4.95
N VAL A 151 -18.05 13.53 5.86
CA VAL A 151 -17.96 12.14 6.36
C VAL A 151 -18.52 12.05 7.79
N PRO A 152 -19.51 11.18 8.09
CA PRO A 152 -19.98 10.93 9.46
C PRO A 152 -19.12 9.88 10.20
N ARG A 153 -18.93 10.07 11.52
CA ARG A 153 -18.35 9.05 12.42
C ARG A 153 -19.39 7.98 12.78
N THR A 154 -19.03 6.71 12.73
CA THR A 154 -19.84 5.56 13.23
C THR A 154 -18.93 4.46 13.80
N ALA A 155 -19.48 3.56 14.62
CA ALA A 155 -18.75 2.48 15.28
C ALA A 155 -18.44 1.28 14.35
N VAL A 156 -17.67 0.33 14.89
CA VAL A 156 -17.21 -0.91 14.24
C VAL A 156 -17.61 -2.11 15.11
N THR A 157 -17.84 -3.28 14.50
CA THR A 157 -18.03 -4.55 15.22
C THR A 157 -16.68 -5.24 15.41
N PRO A 158 -16.30 -5.67 16.63
CA PRO A 158 -15.01 -6.34 16.86
C PRO A 158 -14.94 -7.74 16.23
N PRO A 159 -13.73 -8.25 15.94
CA PRO A 159 -13.50 -9.61 15.43
C PRO A 159 -13.62 -10.69 16.52
N GLU A 160 -13.52 -11.97 16.13
CA GLU A 160 -13.54 -13.11 17.06
C GLU A 160 -12.22 -13.21 17.85
N ASP A 161 -12.29 -13.34 19.18
CA ASP A 161 -11.13 -13.43 20.10
C ASP A 161 -10.44 -14.81 20.02
N THR A 162 -9.83 -15.11 18.87
CA THR A 162 -9.14 -16.40 18.63
C THR A 162 -7.86 -16.55 19.43
N LEU A 163 -7.21 -15.44 19.83
CA LEU A 163 -6.09 -15.43 20.77
C LEU A 163 -6.56 -15.80 22.18
N GLY A 164 -7.66 -15.22 22.65
CA GLY A 164 -8.31 -15.64 23.90
C GLY A 164 -8.67 -17.12 23.88
N ARG A 165 -9.24 -17.62 22.77
CA ARG A 165 -9.55 -19.04 22.63
C ARG A 165 -8.30 -19.94 22.57
N ALA A 166 -7.21 -19.50 21.97
CA ALA A 166 -5.94 -20.22 21.96
C ALA A 166 -5.32 -20.29 23.38
N ALA A 167 -5.44 -19.23 24.18
CA ALA A 167 -5.01 -19.23 25.58
C ALA A 167 -5.81 -20.26 26.42
N GLU A 168 -7.13 -20.31 26.27
CA GLU A 168 -7.98 -21.34 26.92
C GLU A 168 -7.58 -22.77 26.53
N LEU A 169 -7.24 -23.00 25.26
CA LEU A 169 -6.96 -24.33 24.71
C LEU A 169 -5.56 -24.86 25.06
N THR A 170 -4.61 -23.97 25.37
CA THR A 170 -3.21 -24.32 25.63
C THR A 170 -2.78 -24.13 27.08
N GLY A 171 -3.51 -23.30 27.85
CA GLY A 171 -3.08 -22.82 29.16
C GLY A 171 -1.96 -21.76 29.09
N ILE A 172 -1.53 -21.34 27.90
CA ILE A 172 -0.50 -20.32 27.71
C ILE A 172 -1.12 -18.93 27.91
N PRO A 173 -0.51 -18.02 28.70
CA PRO A 173 -1.02 -16.66 28.87
C PRO A 173 -1.08 -15.90 27.54
N ALA A 174 -2.12 -15.08 27.38
CA ALA A 174 -2.37 -14.27 26.19
C ALA A 174 -1.13 -13.43 25.76
N GLU A 175 -0.42 -12.83 26.71
CA GLU A 175 0.80 -12.04 26.44
C GLU A 175 1.90 -12.89 25.75
N VAL A 176 2.09 -14.13 26.20
CA VAL A 176 3.11 -15.04 25.64
C VAL A 176 2.71 -15.49 24.23
N LEU A 177 1.40 -15.62 23.94
CA LEU A 177 0.89 -15.86 22.59
C LEU A 177 1.02 -14.65 21.65
N ARG A 178 1.22 -13.43 22.19
CA ARG A 178 1.50 -12.22 21.39
C ARG A 178 2.98 -12.12 21.02
N GLU A 179 3.86 -12.38 21.99
CA GLU A 179 5.28 -12.06 21.89
C GLU A 179 6.17 -13.22 21.41
N ASP A 180 5.83 -14.49 21.70
CA ASP A 180 6.70 -15.63 21.38
C ASP A 180 6.15 -16.51 20.22
N PRO A 181 6.88 -16.63 19.09
CA PRO A 181 6.44 -17.41 17.93
C PRO A 181 6.16 -18.89 18.23
N SER A 182 6.95 -19.55 19.09
CA SER A 182 6.76 -20.97 19.42
C SER A 182 5.44 -21.18 20.17
N ALA A 183 5.18 -20.32 21.14
CA ALA A 183 3.92 -20.31 21.88
C ALA A 183 2.72 -20.03 20.96
N ASN A 184 2.84 -19.06 20.05
CA ASN A 184 1.81 -18.71 19.07
C ASN A 184 1.49 -19.87 18.10
N ILE A 185 2.53 -20.58 17.62
CA ILE A 185 2.41 -21.78 16.77
C ILE A 185 1.64 -22.89 17.50
N ARG A 186 1.92 -23.13 18.79
CA ARG A 186 1.16 -24.07 19.63
C ARG A 186 -0.29 -23.62 19.82
N GLY A 187 -0.53 -22.32 20.00
CA GLY A 187 -1.88 -21.73 20.06
C GLY A 187 -2.73 -22.00 18.82
N GLY A 188 -2.19 -21.73 17.62
CA GLY A 188 -2.89 -21.98 16.35
C GLY A 188 -3.12 -23.47 16.06
N ALA A 189 -2.17 -24.34 16.41
CA ALA A 189 -2.34 -25.79 16.31
C ALA A 189 -3.47 -26.31 17.23
N ALA A 190 -3.54 -25.82 18.47
CA ALA A 190 -4.61 -26.14 19.40
C ALA A 190 -5.98 -25.66 18.89
N LEU A 191 -6.03 -24.47 18.28
CA LEU A 191 -7.23 -23.88 17.67
C LEU A 191 -7.73 -24.67 16.45
N LEU A 192 -6.84 -25.05 15.53
CA LEU A 192 -7.15 -25.95 14.40
C LEU A 192 -7.70 -27.29 14.90
N ALA A 193 -7.10 -27.87 15.95
CA ALA A 193 -7.59 -29.10 16.56
C ALA A 193 -8.98 -28.93 17.22
N ASP A 194 -9.31 -27.74 17.75
CA ASP A 194 -10.65 -27.44 18.26
C ASP A 194 -11.68 -27.28 17.14
N TYR A 195 -11.32 -26.61 16.04
CA TYR A 195 -12.16 -26.50 14.86
C TYR A 195 -12.42 -27.87 14.22
N GLN A 196 -11.42 -28.75 14.14
CA GLN A 196 -11.57 -30.14 13.68
C GLN A 196 -12.53 -30.96 14.55
N ARG A 197 -12.53 -30.77 15.87
CA ARG A 197 -13.54 -31.39 16.76
C ARG A 197 -14.93 -30.79 16.54
N ARG A 198 -15.03 -29.46 16.41
CA ARG A 198 -16.31 -28.74 16.22
C ARG A 198 -16.98 -29.01 14.87
N THR A 199 -16.24 -29.45 13.85
CA THR A 199 -16.79 -29.91 12.55
C THR A 199 -17.16 -31.39 12.54
N GLY A 200 -17.02 -32.11 13.67
CA GLY A 200 -17.30 -33.54 13.78
C GLY A 200 -16.15 -34.46 13.33
N GLY A 201 -15.00 -33.88 12.99
CA GLY A 201 -13.77 -34.61 12.68
C GLY A 201 -13.07 -35.16 13.92
N ARG A 202 -12.04 -35.97 13.68
CA ARG A 202 -11.07 -36.38 14.70
C ARG A 202 -9.70 -35.77 14.35
N THR A 203 -8.88 -35.55 15.37
CA THR A 203 -7.46 -35.19 15.18
C THR A 203 -6.66 -36.40 14.67
N GLY A 204 -5.48 -36.16 14.13
CA GLY A 204 -4.67 -37.16 13.43
C GLY A 204 -5.18 -37.54 12.04
N GLY A 205 -4.45 -38.44 11.37
CA GLY A 205 -4.69 -38.82 9.98
C GLY A 205 -4.18 -37.77 8.98
N GLY A 206 -4.33 -38.06 7.68
CA GLY A 206 -3.74 -37.24 6.62
C GLY A 206 -4.41 -35.87 6.38
N PRO A 207 -3.69 -34.91 5.77
CA PRO A 207 -4.14 -33.53 5.52
C PRO A 207 -5.53 -33.42 4.88
N ALA A 208 -5.89 -34.32 3.95
CA ALA A 208 -7.20 -34.38 3.29
C ALA A 208 -8.43 -34.36 4.23
N ARG A 209 -8.26 -34.69 5.52
CA ARG A 209 -9.34 -34.72 6.53
C ARG A 209 -9.58 -33.39 7.25
N TRP A 210 -8.82 -32.34 6.95
CA TRP A 210 -8.80 -31.08 7.71
C TRP A 210 -9.47 -29.90 7.00
N TYR A 211 -10.02 -30.11 5.80
CA TYR A 211 -10.56 -29.04 4.94
C TYR A 211 -11.59 -28.14 5.65
N ASP A 212 -12.59 -28.70 6.32
CA ASP A 212 -13.61 -27.89 7.01
C ASP A 212 -13.08 -27.18 8.27
N ALA A 213 -12.04 -27.71 8.93
CA ALA A 213 -11.37 -27.05 10.05
C ALA A 213 -10.49 -25.88 9.59
N VAL A 214 -9.80 -26.04 8.46
CA VAL A 214 -9.05 -24.98 7.78
C VAL A 214 -10.00 -23.91 7.25
N ALA A 215 -11.11 -24.30 6.63
CA ALA A 215 -12.13 -23.37 6.17
C ALA A 215 -12.66 -22.52 7.34
N ARG A 216 -12.88 -23.16 8.50
CA ARG A 216 -13.25 -22.47 9.73
C ARG A 216 -12.14 -21.54 10.26
N TYR A 217 -10.86 -21.83 10.03
CA TYR A 217 -9.74 -21.04 10.56
C TYR A 217 -9.74 -19.58 10.08
N SER A 218 -10.20 -19.34 8.83
CA SER A 218 -10.29 -18.02 8.17
C SER A 218 -11.06 -16.90 8.91
N GLY A 219 -11.64 -17.16 10.08
CA GLY A 219 -12.46 -16.21 10.85
C GLY A 219 -13.80 -15.84 10.21
N VAL A 220 -14.10 -16.31 8.99
CA VAL A 220 -15.28 -15.88 8.23
C VAL A 220 -16.56 -16.63 8.64
N HIS A 221 -17.07 -16.30 9.83
CA HIS A 221 -18.22 -16.98 10.43
C HIS A 221 -19.56 -16.33 10.06
N ALA A 222 -20.58 -17.16 9.82
CA ALA A 222 -21.98 -16.72 9.81
C ALA A 222 -22.40 -16.38 11.25
N GLY A 223 -22.84 -15.14 11.49
CA GLY A 223 -23.28 -14.70 12.82
C GLY A 223 -24.56 -15.43 13.23
N THR A 224 -24.53 -16.18 14.33
CA THR A 224 -25.63 -17.03 14.80
C THR A 224 -26.76 -16.26 15.51
N THR A 225 -26.75 -14.93 15.44
CA THR A 225 -27.82 -14.05 15.90
C THR A 225 -28.74 -13.65 14.76
N ALA A 226 -29.76 -14.48 14.50
CA ALA A 226 -30.94 -13.99 13.78
C ALA A 226 -31.53 -12.80 14.56
N PRO A 227 -31.91 -11.69 13.90
CA PRO A 227 -32.55 -10.58 14.59
C PRO A 227 -33.90 -11.05 15.19
N PRO A 228 -34.34 -10.47 16.32
CA PRO A 228 -35.66 -10.78 16.87
C PRO A 228 -36.75 -10.48 15.82
N PRO A 229 -37.83 -11.29 15.77
CA PRO A 229 -38.86 -11.14 14.74
C PRO A 229 -39.47 -9.73 14.79
N PRO A 230 -39.55 -9.02 13.64
CA PRO A 230 -39.91 -7.62 13.62
C PRO A 230 -41.37 -7.39 14.04
N ALA A 231 -41.65 -6.19 14.55
CA ALA A 231 -42.96 -5.85 15.07
C ALA A 231 -44.03 -5.91 13.94
N PRO A 232 -45.32 -6.16 14.25
CA PRO A 232 -46.36 -6.43 13.24
C PRO A 232 -46.50 -5.40 12.10
N HIS A 233 -46.02 -4.17 12.28
CA HIS A 233 -46.07 -3.07 11.34
C HIS A 233 -44.88 -3.00 10.35
N GLU A 234 -43.73 -3.64 10.63
CA GLU A 234 -42.51 -3.49 9.81
C GLU A 234 -42.43 -4.45 8.60
N ARG A 235 -43.28 -5.50 8.58
CA ARG A 235 -43.20 -6.69 7.71
C ARG A 235 -43.28 -6.45 6.19
N ARG A 236 -43.39 -5.20 5.72
CA ARG A 236 -43.30 -4.81 4.29
C ARG A 236 -41.92 -4.32 3.85
N ALA A 237 -40.98 -4.11 4.77
CA ALA A 237 -39.60 -3.72 4.45
C ALA A 237 -38.61 -4.90 4.32
N ASP A 238 -39.11 -6.14 4.46
CA ASP A 238 -38.31 -7.22 5.04
C ASP A 238 -37.61 -8.15 4.02
N ALA A 239 -38.21 -8.33 2.83
CA ALA A 239 -37.69 -9.23 1.80
C ALA A 239 -36.26 -8.86 1.34
N ALA A 240 -35.96 -7.56 1.24
CA ALA A 240 -34.64 -7.07 0.87
C ALA A 240 -33.58 -7.28 1.97
N ARG A 241 -33.98 -7.30 3.25
CA ARG A 241 -33.09 -7.59 4.38
C ARG A 241 -32.78 -9.09 4.46
N HIS A 242 -33.79 -9.93 4.29
CA HIS A 242 -33.65 -11.39 4.28
C HIS A 242 -32.76 -11.89 3.12
N GLY A 243 -32.93 -11.35 1.91
CA GLY A 243 -32.05 -11.66 0.77
C GLY A 243 -30.58 -11.30 1.08
N TYR A 244 -30.33 -10.05 1.53
CA TYR A 244 -28.98 -9.59 1.88
C TYR A 244 -28.32 -10.42 2.98
N ALA A 245 -29.08 -10.90 3.98
CA ALA A 245 -28.55 -11.79 5.03
C ALA A 245 -28.17 -13.18 4.47
N ALA A 246 -28.97 -13.74 3.56
CA ALA A 246 -28.65 -15.00 2.89
C ALA A 246 -27.42 -14.88 1.96
N ASP A 247 -27.35 -13.80 1.16
CA ASP A 247 -26.21 -13.51 0.28
C ASP A 247 -24.91 -13.33 1.08
N LEU A 248 -24.96 -12.63 2.22
CA LEU A 248 -23.81 -12.52 3.13
C LEU A 248 -23.41 -13.87 3.73
N SER A 249 -24.36 -14.72 4.10
CA SER A 249 -24.05 -16.06 4.64
C SER A 249 -23.38 -16.94 3.58
N LEU A 250 -23.92 -16.97 2.36
CA LEU A 250 -23.34 -17.68 1.22
C LEU A 250 -21.93 -17.18 0.87
N ALA A 251 -21.73 -15.85 0.85
CA ALA A 251 -20.41 -15.26 0.62
C ALA A 251 -19.40 -15.62 1.71
N ARG A 252 -19.81 -15.63 2.99
CA ARG A 252 -18.97 -16.06 4.12
C ARG A 252 -18.56 -17.53 3.97
N THR A 253 -19.50 -18.41 3.61
CA THR A 253 -19.20 -19.83 3.31
C THR A 253 -18.26 -19.98 2.11
N LYS A 254 -18.41 -19.15 1.07
CA LYS A 254 -17.49 -19.14 -0.07
C LYS A 254 -16.08 -18.71 0.35
N ALA A 255 -15.94 -17.66 1.17
CA ALA A 255 -14.64 -17.20 1.66
C ALA A 255 -13.88 -18.28 2.45
N ALA A 256 -14.57 -18.92 3.39
CA ALA A 256 -14.04 -20.03 4.16
C ALA A 256 -13.52 -21.16 3.25
N ARG A 257 -14.28 -21.52 2.20
CA ARG A 257 -13.88 -22.53 1.21
C ARG A 257 -12.72 -22.08 0.32
N SER A 258 -12.72 -20.83 -0.15
CA SER A 258 -11.62 -20.23 -0.90
C SER A 258 -10.30 -20.28 -0.13
N PHE A 259 -10.31 -19.96 1.16
CA PHE A 259 -9.14 -20.04 2.04
C PHE A 259 -8.64 -21.49 2.17
N ALA A 260 -9.54 -22.46 2.37
CA ALA A 260 -9.18 -23.87 2.42
C ALA A 260 -8.66 -24.41 1.07
N ASP A 261 -9.27 -24.02 -0.05
CA ASP A 261 -8.77 -24.38 -1.39
C ASP A 261 -7.35 -23.84 -1.64
N GLU A 262 -7.03 -22.64 -1.11
CA GLU A 262 -5.67 -22.09 -1.20
C GLU A 262 -4.69 -22.79 -0.26
N VAL A 263 -5.03 -23.05 1.02
CA VAL A 263 -4.16 -23.83 1.93
C VAL A 263 -3.81 -25.18 1.30
N PHE A 264 -4.80 -25.86 0.71
CA PHE A 264 -4.60 -27.14 0.04
C PHE A 264 -3.93 -27.00 -1.35
N ALA A 265 -3.90 -25.82 -1.97
CA ALA A 265 -3.02 -25.53 -3.11
C ALA A 265 -1.57 -25.37 -2.66
N THR A 266 -1.31 -24.61 -1.59
CA THR A 266 0.02 -24.40 -1.01
C THR A 266 0.66 -25.71 -0.52
N ILE A 267 -0.11 -26.64 0.06
CA ILE A 267 0.42 -27.99 0.38
C ILE A 267 0.81 -28.77 -0.88
N ARG A 268 0.13 -28.57 -2.01
CA ARG A 268 0.45 -29.27 -3.28
C ARG A 268 1.67 -28.68 -3.98
N SER A 269 1.84 -27.36 -3.98
CA SER A 269 3.01 -26.68 -4.55
C SER A 269 4.25 -26.72 -3.65
N GLY A 270 4.05 -26.81 -2.35
CA GLY A 270 5.06 -26.47 -1.36
C GLY A 270 5.27 -24.95 -1.24
N ALA A 271 6.14 -24.56 -0.32
CA ALA A 271 6.64 -23.19 -0.11
C ALA A 271 7.98 -23.22 0.66
N ALA A 272 8.80 -22.18 0.54
CA ALA A 272 10.00 -21.99 1.38
C ALA A 272 10.31 -20.48 1.51
N ARG A 273 10.83 -20.04 2.66
CA ARG A 273 11.12 -18.64 2.98
C ARG A 273 12.12 -18.52 4.13
N VAL A 274 12.88 -17.42 4.15
CA VAL A 274 13.56 -16.88 5.35
C VAL A 274 12.63 -15.84 5.96
N THR A 275 12.29 -15.96 7.25
CA THR A 275 11.33 -15.06 7.92
C THR A 275 11.91 -13.69 8.27
N ASP A 276 11.04 -12.78 8.72
CA ASP A 276 11.38 -11.44 9.22
C ASP A 276 12.46 -11.42 10.33
N ASP A 277 12.61 -12.50 11.09
CA ASP A 277 13.65 -12.69 12.11
C ASP A 277 14.81 -13.62 11.70
N GLY A 278 14.82 -14.10 10.44
CA GLY A 278 15.94 -14.87 9.87
C GLY A 278 15.83 -16.40 9.96
N GLU A 279 14.73 -16.94 10.47
CA GLU A 279 14.51 -18.39 10.52
C GLU A 279 14.19 -18.97 9.12
N GLN A 280 14.73 -20.16 8.81
CA GLN A 280 14.41 -20.87 7.57
C GLN A 280 13.23 -21.82 7.80
N VAL A 281 12.17 -21.65 7.01
CA VAL A 281 10.98 -22.51 7.06
C VAL A 281 10.63 -23.01 5.66
N SER A 282 10.19 -24.27 5.61
CA SER A 282 9.84 -24.98 4.39
C SER A 282 8.62 -25.88 4.57
N LEU A 283 7.80 -25.94 3.52
CA LEU A 283 6.66 -26.82 3.37
C LEU A 283 6.92 -27.69 2.13
N PRO A 284 7.23 -28.99 2.29
CA PRO A 284 7.41 -29.90 1.16
C PRO A 284 6.14 -30.04 0.33
N ALA A 285 6.31 -29.99 -1.00
CA ALA A 285 5.23 -30.18 -1.96
C ALA A 285 4.63 -31.60 -1.85
N THR A 286 3.30 -31.70 -1.85
CA THR A 286 2.54 -32.96 -1.88
C THR A 286 1.56 -32.94 -3.06
N PRO A 287 2.01 -33.04 -4.33
CA PRO A 287 1.18 -32.71 -5.51
C PRO A 287 -0.13 -33.50 -5.62
N ASP A 288 -0.09 -34.78 -5.26
CA ASP A 288 -1.22 -35.72 -5.37
C ASP A 288 -2.25 -35.62 -4.24
N LEU A 289 -2.14 -34.63 -3.33
CA LEU A 289 -3.07 -34.46 -2.21
C LEU A 289 -4.53 -34.31 -2.70
N PRO A 290 -5.44 -35.26 -2.37
CA PRO A 290 -6.85 -35.12 -2.73
C PRO A 290 -7.50 -33.99 -1.93
N VAL A 291 -7.96 -32.96 -2.64
CA VAL A 291 -8.76 -31.85 -2.10
C VAL A 291 -10.26 -32.15 -2.30
N PRO A 292 -11.14 -31.91 -1.31
CA PRO A 292 -12.60 -32.00 -1.45
C PRO A 292 -13.19 -30.98 -2.45
N ARG A 293 -13.04 -31.25 -3.76
CA ARG A 293 -13.53 -30.36 -4.83
C ARG A 293 -15.03 -30.11 -4.72
N ASP A 294 -15.42 -28.87 -4.42
CA ASP A 294 -16.82 -28.45 -4.54
C ASP A 294 -17.23 -28.37 -6.02
N ARG A 295 -17.96 -29.40 -6.48
CA ARG A 295 -18.36 -29.52 -7.89
C ARG A 295 -19.49 -28.57 -8.28
N THR A 296 -20.01 -27.74 -7.36
CA THR A 296 -21.12 -26.81 -7.62
C THR A 296 -20.70 -25.49 -8.28
N ALA A 297 -19.40 -25.16 -8.27
CA ALA A 297 -18.83 -23.89 -8.76
C ALA A 297 -18.82 -23.70 -10.30
N ARG A 298 -19.91 -24.04 -11.00
CA ARG A 298 -20.09 -23.80 -12.45
C ARG A 298 -21.48 -23.27 -12.82
N ARG A 299 -21.79 -22.03 -12.41
CA ARG A 299 -22.70 -21.11 -13.13
C ARG A 299 -22.27 -19.65 -12.89
N ARG A 300 -21.67 -19.00 -13.90
CA ARG A 300 -21.60 -17.51 -13.95
C ARG A 300 -23.06 -17.03 -14.07
N ALA A 301 -23.61 -16.44 -13.02
CA ALA A 301 -24.85 -15.70 -13.11
C ALA A 301 -24.53 -14.31 -13.68
N ALA A 302 -25.19 -13.90 -14.78
CA ALA A 302 -24.85 -12.67 -15.52
C ALA A 302 -25.05 -11.35 -14.72
N ALA A 303 -25.56 -11.42 -13.49
CA ALA A 303 -25.71 -10.30 -12.57
C ALA A 303 -24.72 -10.31 -11.38
N GLY A 304 -23.91 -11.38 -11.21
CA GLY A 304 -22.91 -11.48 -10.14
C GLY A 304 -21.76 -10.48 -10.29
N PRO A 305 -20.86 -10.35 -9.29
CA PRO A 305 -19.71 -9.46 -9.40
C PRO A 305 -18.69 -9.97 -10.43
N ASP A 306 -17.93 -9.04 -11.01
CA ASP A 306 -16.80 -9.29 -11.91
C ASP A 306 -15.55 -9.57 -11.07
N CYS A 307 -15.39 -10.84 -10.71
CA CYS A 307 -14.32 -11.38 -9.88
C CYS A 307 -14.01 -12.82 -10.36
N PRO A 308 -12.78 -13.32 -10.18
CA PRO A 308 -12.47 -14.70 -10.52
C PRO A 308 -13.20 -15.69 -9.59
N ALA A 309 -13.30 -16.95 -10.02
CA ALA A 309 -14.15 -17.94 -9.36
C ALA A 309 -13.63 -18.36 -7.96
N ASP A 310 -12.35 -18.17 -7.70
CA ASP A 310 -11.59 -18.63 -6.53
C ASP A 310 -11.51 -17.61 -5.37
N VAL A 311 -11.82 -16.32 -5.58
CA VAL A 311 -11.85 -15.31 -4.49
C VAL A 311 -13.21 -15.20 -3.80
N SER A 312 -13.23 -14.81 -2.52
CA SER A 312 -14.45 -14.28 -1.90
C SER A 312 -14.78 -12.91 -2.49
N CYS A 313 -15.92 -12.78 -3.17
CA CYS A 313 -16.32 -11.52 -3.77
C CYS A 313 -17.83 -11.32 -3.74
N THR A 314 -18.28 -10.16 -3.26
CA THR A 314 -19.68 -9.74 -3.14
C THR A 314 -19.99 -8.51 -3.98
N TRP A 315 -21.23 -8.39 -4.44
CA TRP A 315 -21.73 -7.18 -5.10
C TRP A 315 -22.41 -6.27 -4.08
N ILE A 316 -21.82 -5.12 -3.77
CA ILE A 316 -22.33 -4.11 -2.84
C ILE A 316 -22.44 -2.77 -3.61
N PRO A 317 -23.47 -2.56 -4.43
CA PRO A 317 -23.48 -1.51 -5.45
C PRO A 317 -23.32 -0.09 -4.87
N ALA A 318 -22.50 0.73 -5.53
CA ALA A 318 -22.43 2.16 -5.26
C ALA A 318 -23.76 2.86 -5.62
N THR A 319 -24.15 3.87 -4.83
CA THR A 319 -25.48 4.49 -5.00
C THR A 319 -25.46 5.57 -6.08
N TYR A 320 -25.95 5.25 -7.27
CA TYR A 320 -26.20 6.23 -8.34
C TYR A 320 -27.58 6.89 -8.18
N LYS A 321 -27.63 8.15 -7.71
CA LYS A 321 -28.88 8.93 -7.64
C LYS A 321 -28.65 10.44 -7.77
N ARG A 322 -29.65 11.18 -8.30
CA ARG A 322 -29.67 12.65 -8.28
C ARG A 322 -29.74 13.18 -6.84
N LEU A 323 -29.07 14.29 -6.55
CA LEU A 323 -29.01 14.91 -5.21
C LEU A 323 -29.94 16.13 -5.10
N LYS A 324 -30.47 16.37 -3.88
CA LYS A 324 -31.49 17.41 -3.62
C LYS A 324 -31.02 18.86 -3.83
N LYS A 325 -29.71 19.10 -4.00
CA LYS A 325 -29.12 20.44 -4.22
C LYS A 325 -28.49 20.59 -5.62
N GLY A 326 -28.90 19.75 -6.57
CA GLY A 326 -28.18 19.56 -7.83
C GLY A 326 -27.03 18.57 -7.68
N GLY A 327 -26.42 18.18 -8.79
CA GLY A 327 -25.45 17.08 -8.84
C GLY A 327 -26.10 15.68 -8.72
N TYR A 328 -25.27 14.65 -8.79
CA TYR A 328 -25.68 13.25 -8.75
C TYR A 328 -24.52 12.35 -8.35
N GLY A 329 -24.84 11.24 -7.70
CA GLY A 329 -23.99 10.06 -7.59
C GLY A 329 -22.62 10.27 -6.93
N ASN A 330 -21.84 9.20 -6.99
CA ASN A 330 -20.48 9.11 -6.48
C ASN A 330 -19.52 8.44 -7.51
N HIS A 331 -19.98 8.32 -8.75
CA HIS A 331 -19.32 7.77 -9.92
C HIS A 331 -20.05 8.31 -11.16
N ASP A 332 -19.50 8.09 -12.34
CA ASP A 332 -20.16 8.33 -13.61
C ASP A 332 -20.46 7.00 -14.33
N ARG A 333 -21.60 6.93 -15.03
CA ARG A 333 -21.96 5.77 -15.86
C ARG A 333 -21.56 5.99 -17.32
N PHE A 334 -21.30 4.89 -18.02
CA PHE A 334 -20.99 4.92 -19.44
C PHE A 334 -21.53 3.66 -20.14
N ASP A 335 -22.32 3.87 -21.20
CA ASP A 335 -23.07 2.81 -21.90
C ASP A 335 -22.36 2.25 -23.14
N GLY A 336 -21.12 2.68 -23.41
CA GLY A 336 -20.29 2.19 -24.51
C GLY A 336 -18.87 1.86 -24.05
N ASP A 337 -18.01 1.45 -24.99
CA ASP A 337 -16.66 1.00 -24.67
C ASP A 337 -15.70 2.15 -24.38
N ARG A 338 -15.03 2.08 -23.23
CA ARG A 338 -13.90 2.94 -22.86
C ARG A 338 -12.62 2.09 -22.77
N PRO A 339 -11.45 2.60 -23.19
CA PRO A 339 -10.19 1.94 -22.87
C PRO A 339 -9.99 1.96 -21.35
N ILE A 340 -9.46 0.87 -20.82
CA ILE A 340 -9.01 0.74 -19.45
C ILE A 340 -7.54 0.36 -19.55
N ASP A 341 -6.63 1.29 -19.26
CA ASP A 341 -5.17 1.03 -19.30
C ASP A 341 -4.59 0.85 -17.90
N TYR A 342 -5.38 1.05 -16.85
CA TYR A 342 -4.89 1.18 -15.48
C TYR A 342 -5.69 0.36 -14.48
N ILE A 343 -4.95 -0.24 -13.55
CA ILE A 343 -5.48 -0.67 -12.25
C ILE A 343 -4.74 0.16 -11.20
N VAL A 344 -5.49 0.90 -10.39
CA VAL A 344 -4.91 1.73 -9.32
C VAL A 344 -5.19 1.08 -7.97
N ILE A 345 -4.10 0.80 -7.25
CA ILE A 345 -4.02 0.31 -5.88
C ILE A 345 -4.07 1.53 -4.96
N HIS A 346 -5.02 1.51 -4.02
CA HIS A 346 -5.18 2.51 -2.96
C HIS A 346 -5.08 1.82 -1.61
N ASP A 347 -4.70 2.56 -0.57
CA ASP A 347 -5.08 2.22 0.81
C ASP A 347 -6.09 3.26 1.32
N GLY A 348 -7.23 2.80 1.81
CA GLY A 348 -8.39 3.68 2.01
C GLY A 348 -8.31 4.61 3.22
N GLU A 349 -7.19 4.63 3.95
CA GLU A 349 -7.00 5.31 5.25
C GLU A 349 -8.18 5.06 6.23
N THR A 350 -8.82 3.88 6.13
CA THR A 350 -10.02 3.51 6.88
C THR A 350 -10.37 2.02 6.78
N THR A 351 -11.31 1.56 7.62
CA THR A 351 -11.72 0.15 7.65
C THR A 351 -12.67 -0.23 6.51
N TYR A 352 -12.66 -1.49 6.10
CA TYR A 352 -13.54 -2.11 5.10
C TYR A 352 -15.02 -1.79 5.36
N ASP A 353 -15.41 -1.83 6.63
CA ASP A 353 -16.77 -1.56 7.08
C ASP A 353 -17.17 -0.08 6.88
N VAL A 354 -16.20 0.84 6.97
CA VAL A 354 -16.39 2.27 6.64
C VAL A 354 -16.35 2.48 5.13
N MET A 355 -15.39 1.90 4.41
CA MET A 355 -15.26 1.98 2.95
C MET A 355 -16.53 1.52 2.23
N THR A 356 -17.04 0.33 2.55
CA THR A 356 -18.28 -0.18 1.94
C THR A 356 -19.51 0.69 2.29
N ARG A 357 -19.53 1.38 3.44
CA ARG A 357 -20.54 2.40 3.76
C ARG A 357 -20.36 3.69 2.94
N LEU A 358 -19.12 4.12 2.70
CA LEU A 358 -18.78 5.29 1.89
C LEU A 358 -19.09 5.09 0.40
N ALA A 359 -18.80 3.92 -0.18
CA ALA A 359 -19.22 3.58 -1.55
C ALA A 359 -20.76 3.57 -1.71
N LYS A 360 -21.51 3.28 -0.64
CA LYS A 360 -22.98 3.41 -0.60
C LYS A 360 -23.46 4.85 -0.32
N ASN A 361 -22.58 5.82 -0.07
CA ASN A 361 -22.95 7.23 0.13
C ASN A 361 -22.94 8.00 -1.22
N PRO A 362 -24.11 8.37 -1.77
CA PRO A 362 -24.22 9.10 -3.05
C PRO A 362 -23.82 10.58 -2.96
N SER A 363 -23.39 11.06 -1.79
CA SER A 363 -22.82 12.40 -1.60
C SER A 363 -21.31 12.33 -1.29
N TYR A 364 -20.66 11.25 -1.71
CA TYR A 364 -19.23 10.98 -1.56
C TYR A 364 -18.64 10.59 -2.94
N LEU A 365 -17.52 9.87 -2.95
CA LEU A 365 -16.97 9.20 -4.13
C LEU A 365 -17.19 7.67 -4.05
N SER A 366 -16.82 6.96 -5.11
CA SER A 366 -16.73 5.50 -5.14
C SER A 366 -15.69 5.05 -6.17
N TRP A 367 -15.24 3.83 -5.96
CA TRP A 367 -14.19 3.07 -6.65
C TRP A 367 -14.79 1.71 -7.06
N HIS A 368 -14.03 0.84 -7.71
CA HIS A 368 -14.58 -0.41 -8.25
C HIS A 368 -14.64 -1.53 -7.23
N PHE A 369 -13.60 -1.73 -6.41
CA PHE A 369 -13.50 -2.83 -5.45
C PHE A 369 -12.93 -2.39 -4.09
N THR A 370 -13.50 -2.86 -2.99
CA THR A 370 -12.89 -2.77 -1.63
C THR A 370 -12.37 -4.15 -1.23
N LEU A 371 -11.19 -4.22 -0.62
CA LEU A 371 -10.57 -5.45 -0.14
C LEU A 371 -10.33 -5.40 1.37
N ARG A 372 -10.81 -6.41 2.10
CA ARG A 372 -10.68 -6.52 3.56
C ARG A 372 -9.31 -7.07 3.97
N SER A 373 -8.76 -6.53 5.05
CA SER A 373 -7.45 -6.92 5.58
C SER A 373 -7.48 -8.28 6.29
N SER A 374 -8.51 -8.57 7.07
CA SER A 374 -8.56 -9.79 7.90
C SER A 374 -8.60 -11.12 7.14
N ASP A 375 -9.14 -11.13 5.91
CA ASP A 375 -9.47 -12.37 5.18
C ASP A 375 -9.42 -12.24 3.65
N GLY A 376 -8.96 -11.09 3.11
CA GLY A 376 -8.95 -10.82 1.68
C GLY A 376 -10.32 -10.68 1.01
N HIS A 377 -11.42 -10.60 1.78
CA HIS A 377 -12.78 -10.52 1.21
C HIS A 377 -12.96 -9.27 0.34
N ILE A 378 -13.49 -9.47 -0.87
CA ILE A 378 -13.70 -8.41 -1.87
C ILE A 378 -15.17 -7.97 -1.91
N ALA A 379 -15.41 -6.67 -1.97
CA ALA A 379 -16.70 -6.08 -2.35
C ALA A 379 -16.55 -5.26 -3.63
N GLN A 380 -17.24 -5.66 -4.70
CA GLN A 380 -17.38 -4.85 -5.90
C GLN A 380 -18.51 -3.83 -5.73
N HIS A 381 -18.25 -2.58 -6.12
CA HIS A 381 -19.16 -1.45 -6.03
C HIS A 381 -19.60 -0.90 -7.40
N LEU A 382 -18.74 -0.99 -8.42
CA LEU A 382 -18.96 -0.49 -9.78
C LEU A 382 -18.63 -1.56 -10.81
N ARG A 383 -19.26 -1.52 -11.99
CA ARG A 383 -18.81 -2.31 -13.15
C ARG A 383 -17.62 -1.62 -13.81
N ALA A 384 -16.73 -2.36 -14.45
CA ALA A 384 -15.53 -1.79 -15.07
C ALA A 384 -15.84 -0.67 -16.08
N ARG A 385 -16.95 -0.78 -16.85
CA ARG A 385 -17.40 0.29 -17.76
C ARG A 385 -17.70 1.61 -17.06
N ASP A 386 -18.19 1.58 -15.82
CA ASP A 386 -18.50 2.78 -15.03
C ASP A 386 -17.20 3.42 -14.52
N ILE A 387 -17.21 4.75 -14.34
CA ILE A 387 -16.04 5.55 -13.96
C ILE A 387 -16.14 5.90 -12.47
N GLY A 388 -15.29 5.27 -11.66
CA GLY A 388 -15.06 5.67 -10.27
C GLY A 388 -14.41 7.05 -10.16
N TRP A 389 -14.59 7.70 -9.02
CA TRP A 389 -14.00 9.01 -8.70
C TRP A 389 -12.90 8.83 -7.64
N HIS A 390 -11.92 7.98 -7.94
CA HIS A 390 -10.96 7.46 -6.96
C HIS A 390 -9.57 8.09 -7.09
N ALA A 391 -9.03 8.21 -8.30
CA ALA A 391 -7.65 8.58 -8.57
C ALA A 391 -7.35 10.09 -8.59
N GLY A 392 -8.27 11.00 -8.23
CA GLY A 392 -8.01 12.46 -8.21
C GLY A 392 -7.68 13.13 -9.56
N ASN A 393 -7.59 12.37 -10.66
CA ASN A 393 -7.28 12.84 -12.00
C ASN A 393 -8.27 12.24 -12.99
N TRP A 394 -9.09 13.07 -13.64
CA TRP A 394 -10.14 12.60 -14.54
C TRP A 394 -9.64 11.79 -15.75
N TYR A 395 -8.43 12.07 -16.26
CA TYR A 395 -7.84 11.27 -17.36
C TYR A 395 -7.53 9.84 -16.92
N VAL A 396 -7.08 9.65 -15.68
CA VAL A 396 -6.81 8.31 -15.12
C VAL A 396 -8.12 7.65 -14.71
N ASN A 397 -8.98 8.31 -13.91
CA ASN A 397 -10.31 7.81 -13.51
C ASN A 397 -11.10 7.22 -14.70
N SER A 398 -11.21 7.97 -15.80
CA SER A 398 -11.95 7.55 -17.00
C SER A 398 -11.28 6.43 -17.81
N ARG A 399 -10.09 5.98 -17.40
CA ARG A 399 -9.26 4.94 -18.02
C ARG A 399 -8.76 3.88 -17.01
N SER A 400 -9.29 3.86 -15.78
CA SER A 400 -8.85 2.98 -14.69
C SER A 400 -9.93 2.11 -14.09
N ILE A 401 -9.49 1.13 -13.31
CA ILE A 401 -10.25 0.43 -12.26
C ILE A 401 -9.58 0.73 -10.91
N GLY A 402 -10.34 1.04 -9.87
CA GLY A 402 -9.84 1.38 -8.53
C GLY A 402 -10.07 0.28 -7.49
N LEU A 403 -8.99 -0.15 -6.82
CA LEU A 403 -8.99 -1.14 -5.74
C LEU A 403 -8.56 -0.47 -4.42
N GLU A 404 -9.49 -0.30 -3.50
CA GLU A 404 -9.24 0.21 -2.14
C GLU A 404 -8.91 -0.93 -1.20
N HIS A 405 -7.71 -0.93 -0.64
CA HIS A 405 -7.28 -1.88 0.37
C HIS A 405 -7.55 -1.31 1.76
N GLU A 406 -8.06 -2.13 2.68
CA GLU A 406 -8.27 -1.74 4.06
C GLU A 406 -6.93 -1.45 4.74
N GLY A 407 -6.61 -0.16 4.91
CA GLY A 407 -5.27 0.26 5.29
C GLY A 407 -5.18 1.66 5.87
N TYR A 408 -3.97 1.96 6.35
CA TYR A 408 -3.47 3.29 6.71
C TYR A 408 -1.96 3.29 6.44
N LEU A 409 -1.45 3.96 5.40
CA LEU A 409 0.00 3.96 5.07
C LEU A 409 0.90 4.38 6.25
N ALA A 410 0.40 5.21 7.17
CA ALA A 410 1.14 5.65 8.35
C ALA A 410 1.13 4.65 9.53
N LYS A 411 0.76 3.39 9.29
CA LYS A 411 0.76 2.30 10.27
C LYS A 411 1.75 1.16 9.99
N GLY A 412 2.61 1.30 8.97
CA GLY A 412 3.50 0.22 8.56
C GLY A 412 2.75 -0.81 7.70
N GLY A 413 3.44 -1.91 7.36
CA GLY A 413 2.85 -2.99 6.54
C GLY A 413 1.74 -3.78 7.24
N ALA A 414 1.45 -3.53 8.53
CA ALA A 414 0.53 -4.31 9.36
C ALA A 414 -0.93 -4.37 8.86
N TRP A 415 -1.32 -3.50 7.91
CA TRP A 415 -2.62 -3.56 7.23
C TRP A 415 -2.64 -4.46 5.98
N PHE A 416 -1.49 -4.67 5.36
CA PHE A 416 -1.36 -5.39 4.09
C PHE A 416 -1.02 -6.86 4.37
N THR A 417 -2.05 -7.63 4.72
CA THR A 417 -1.92 -9.06 5.06
C THR A 417 -1.70 -9.93 3.83
N GLU A 418 -1.18 -11.13 4.05
CA GLU A 418 -0.97 -12.12 2.99
C GLU A 418 -2.31 -12.53 2.32
N ALA A 419 -3.37 -12.72 3.10
CA ALA A 419 -4.72 -12.99 2.59
C ALA A 419 -5.27 -11.84 1.69
N MET A 420 -4.98 -10.59 2.05
CA MET A 420 -5.31 -9.42 1.23
C MET A 420 -4.49 -9.40 -0.06
N TYR A 421 -3.15 -9.48 0.01
CA TYR A 421 -2.26 -9.45 -1.16
C TYR A 421 -2.65 -10.53 -2.18
N ARG A 422 -2.90 -11.77 -1.73
CA ARG A 422 -3.28 -12.90 -2.59
C ARG A 422 -4.61 -12.70 -3.29
N SER A 423 -5.62 -12.24 -2.55
CA SER A 423 -6.95 -12.00 -3.10
C SER A 423 -6.98 -10.79 -4.04
N SER A 424 -6.15 -9.77 -3.73
CA SER A 424 -5.88 -8.63 -4.61
C SER A 424 -5.19 -9.07 -5.91
N ALA A 425 -4.10 -9.83 -5.83
CA ALA A 425 -3.35 -10.28 -7.01
C ALA A 425 -4.18 -11.20 -7.91
N ARG A 426 -5.02 -12.09 -7.34
CA ARG A 426 -6.01 -12.85 -8.12
C ARG A 426 -7.00 -11.96 -8.86
N LEU A 427 -7.57 -10.95 -8.19
CA LEU A 427 -8.48 -10.00 -8.82
C LEU A 427 -7.77 -9.20 -9.93
N VAL A 428 -6.57 -8.68 -9.67
CA VAL A 428 -5.81 -7.88 -10.64
C VAL A 428 -5.41 -8.71 -11.86
N ARG A 429 -4.95 -9.95 -11.69
CA ARG A 429 -4.70 -10.87 -12.82
C ARG A 429 -5.96 -11.16 -13.64
N HIS A 430 -7.11 -11.35 -12.99
CA HIS A 430 -8.40 -11.54 -13.67
C HIS A 430 -8.79 -10.31 -14.50
N LEU A 431 -8.73 -9.12 -13.91
CA LEU A 431 -9.05 -7.87 -14.58
C LEU A 431 -8.04 -7.55 -15.70
N ALA A 432 -6.75 -7.79 -15.49
CA ALA A 432 -5.72 -7.61 -16.49
C ALA A 432 -5.96 -8.49 -17.73
N ALA A 433 -6.36 -9.75 -17.53
CA ALA A 433 -6.71 -10.67 -18.60
C ALA A 433 -8.07 -10.35 -19.28
N GLU A 434 -9.07 -9.83 -18.55
CA GLU A 434 -10.38 -9.48 -19.13
C GLU A 434 -10.38 -8.11 -19.85
N TYR A 435 -9.41 -7.22 -19.56
CA TYR A 435 -9.32 -5.87 -20.16
C TYR A 435 -8.00 -5.55 -20.92
N ASP A 436 -7.12 -6.54 -21.16
CA ASP A 436 -5.83 -6.41 -21.88
C ASP A 436 -4.88 -5.37 -21.27
N ILE A 437 -4.70 -5.43 -19.94
CA ILE A 437 -3.85 -4.52 -19.17
C ILE A 437 -2.52 -5.22 -18.84
N PRO A 438 -1.36 -4.72 -19.33
CA PRO A 438 -0.06 -5.24 -18.94
C PRO A 438 0.16 -5.20 -17.42
N LEU A 439 0.71 -6.27 -16.87
CA LEU A 439 1.10 -6.36 -15.46
C LEU A 439 2.49 -5.73 -15.27
N ASP A 440 2.57 -4.40 -15.41
CA ASP A 440 3.78 -3.60 -15.15
C ASP A 440 3.47 -2.31 -14.37
N ARG A 441 4.48 -1.67 -13.77
CA ARG A 441 4.31 -0.47 -12.91
C ARG A 441 3.97 0.83 -13.65
N SER A 442 3.77 0.78 -14.97
CA SER A 442 3.18 1.86 -15.78
C SER A 442 1.66 1.73 -15.92
N HIS A 443 1.12 0.54 -15.65
CA HIS A 443 -0.30 0.20 -15.81
C HIS A 443 -0.94 -0.17 -14.45
N ILE A 444 -0.22 -0.94 -13.62
CA ILE A 444 -0.56 -1.21 -12.23
C ILE A 444 0.11 -0.14 -11.35
N LEU A 445 -0.69 0.81 -10.87
CA LEU A 445 -0.23 2.03 -10.20
C LEU A 445 -0.60 2.03 -8.72
N GLY A 446 0.20 2.66 -7.86
CA GLY A 446 -0.31 3.24 -6.61
C GLY A 446 -0.97 4.59 -6.89
N HIS A 447 -1.84 5.08 -6.01
CA HIS A 447 -2.37 6.45 -6.13
C HIS A 447 -1.25 7.49 -6.01
N ASP A 448 -0.22 7.20 -5.21
CA ASP A 448 1.04 7.94 -5.14
C ASP A 448 1.67 8.21 -6.52
N ASN A 449 1.56 7.28 -7.47
CA ASN A 449 2.09 7.37 -8.83
C ASN A 449 1.22 8.21 -9.79
N VAL A 450 0.00 8.61 -9.40
CA VAL A 450 -0.92 9.38 -10.27
C VAL A 450 -0.57 10.88 -10.25
N PRO A 451 -0.46 11.55 -11.42
CA PRO A 451 -0.14 12.97 -11.49
C PRO A 451 -1.35 13.86 -11.22
N GLY A 452 -1.11 15.07 -10.72
CA GLY A 452 -2.13 16.11 -10.68
C GLY A 452 -2.53 16.55 -12.08
N PRO A 453 -3.84 16.71 -12.38
CA PRO A 453 -4.31 17.06 -13.72
C PRO A 453 -3.84 18.45 -14.23
N THR A 454 -3.53 19.38 -13.32
CA THR A 454 -3.07 20.76 -13.58
C THR A 454 -2.02 21.19 -12.53
N PRO A 455 -1.18 22.24 -12.76
CA PRO A 455 -0.14 22.65 -11.82
C PRO A 455 -0.56 22.78 -10.36
N ASP A 456 -1.71 23.41 -10.09
CA ASP A 456 -2.17 23.71 -8.73
C ASP A 456 -2.63 22.45 -7.96
N THR A 457 -3.10 21.43 -8.68
CA THR A 457 -3.54 20.15 -8.09
C THR A 457 -2.40 19.23 -7.68
N VAL A 458 -1.19 19.40 -8.22
CA VAL A 458 -0.06 18.46 -8.01
C VAL A 458 0.30 18.25 -6.54
N ARG A 459 0.09 19.27 -5.69
CA ARG A 459 0.34 19.23 -4.25
C ARG A 459 -0.72 18.45 -3.46
N GLY A 460 -1.99 18.50 -3.86
CA GLY A 460 -3.08 17.84 -3.12
C GLY A 460 -3.09 16.33 -3.34
N MET A 461 -2.71 15.91 -4.55
CA MET A 461 -2.63 14.52 -4.96
C MET A 461 -1.83 13.63 -3.99
N HIS A 462 -2.45 12.49 -3.72
CA HIS A 462 -2.19 11.46 -2.70
C HIS A 462 -0.78 10.82 -2.62
N ASP A 463 -0.60 10.00 -1.57
CA ASP A 463 0.61 9.24 -1.22
C ASP A 463 0.35 7.74 -0.90
N ASP A 464 -0.89 7.24 -1.00
CA ASP A 464 -1.25 5.83 -0.79
C ASP A 464 -0.92 4.93 -2.01
N PRO A 465 -0.67 3.61 -1.84
CA PRO A 465 -0.65 2.83 -0.59
C PRO A 465 0.62 3.05 0.26
N GLY A 466 1.50 3.96 -0.16
CA GLY A 466 2.66 4.38 0.61
C GLY A 466 3.84 3.40 0.63
N PRO A 467 4.85 3.67 1.47
CA PRO A 467 6.16 3.00 1.36
C PRO A 467 6.20 1.56 1.89
N TYR A 468 5.17 1.12 2.62
CA TYR A 468 5.09 -0.21 3.22
C TYR A 468 4.23 -1.20 2.43
N TRP A 469 3.74 -0.81 1.24
CA TRP A 469 3.18 -1.75 0.29
C TRP A 469 4.33 -2.47 -0.42
N ASP A 470 4.44 -3.78 -0.22
CA ASP A 470 5.47 -4.63 -0.81
C ASP A 470 5.14 -4.91 -2.27
N TRP A 471 5.61 -4.01 -3.14
CA TRP A 471 5.45 -4.13 -4.59
C TRP A 471 6.23 -5.32 -5.18
N ASP A 472 7.26 -5.85 -4.50
CA ASP A 472 8.03 -6.99 -5.03
C ASP A 472 7.20 -8.27 -4.88
N HIS A 473 6.79 -8.57 -3.64
CA HIS A 473 5.88 -9.67 -3.31
C HIS A 473 4.53 -9.57 -4.02
N TYR A 474 3.98 -8.37 -4.17
CA TYR A 474 2.74 -8.21 -4.93
C TYR A 474 2.92 -8.66 -6.39
N PHE A 475 4.07 -8.38 -7.01
CA PHE A 475 4.36 -8.81 -8.38
C PHE A 475 4.75 -10.30 -8.48
N GLU A 476 5.39 -10.89 -7.46
CA GLU A 476 5.49 -12.36 -7.31
C GLU A 476 4.10 -13.01 -7.37
N LEU A 477 3.12 -12.48 -6.63
CA LEU A 477 1.74 -12.99 -6.60
C LEU A 477 0.93 -12.68 -7.86
N LEU A 478 1.29 -11.63 -8.62
CA LEU A 478 0.75 -11.38 -9.96
C LEU A 478 1.29 -12.38 -10.99
N GLY A 479 2.39 -13.07 -10.70
CA GLY A 479 3.06 -14.01 -11.61
C GLY A 479 4.04 -13.33 -12.58
N GLU A 480 4.39 -12.07 -12.34
CA GLU A 480 5.28 -11.24 -13.15
C GLU A 480 6.33 -10.59 -12.22
N PRO A 481 7.16 -11.37 -11.50
CA PRO A 481 8.14 -10.84 -10.56
C PRO A 481 9.14 -9.91 -11.27
N PHE A 482 9.78 -9.01 -10.51
CA PHE A 482 10.83 -8.13 -11.02
C PHE A 482 12.19 -8.87 -11.17
N ASP A 483 12.16 -9.96 -11.93
CA ASP A 483 13.31 -10.79 -12.25
C ASP A 483 14.32 -10.02 -13.10
N ALA A 484 15.57 -10.03 -12.63
CA ALA A 484 16.71 -9.62 -13.43
C ALA A 484 17.29 -10.86 -14.11
N PRO A 485 17.46 -10.89 -15.46
CA PRO A 485 18.52 -11.72 -16.02
C PRO A 485 19.86 -11.31 -15.38
N GLU A 486 20.80 -12.26 -15.20
CA GLU A 486 22.14 -12.01 -14.61
C GLU A 486 23.06 -11.14 -15.52
N VAL A 487 22.62 -9.94 -15.89
CA VAL A 487 23.43 -8.92 -16.54
C VAL A 487 24.30 -8.27 -15.46
N ARG A 488 25.35 -8.99 -15.04
CA ARG A 488 26.40 -8.46 -14.17
C ARG A 488 26.93 -7.17 -14.79
N LEU A 489 26.93 -6.09 -14.01
CA LEU A 489 27.53 -4.81 -14.40
C LEU A 489 29.06 -4.89 -14.28
N VAL A 490 29.69 -5.76 -15.09
CA VAL A 490 31.12 -6.09 -15.03
C VAL A 490 31.97 -4.85 -15.29
N SER A 491 32.32 -4.19 -14.19
CA SER A 491 33.11 -2.96 -14.17
C SER A 491 34.59 -3.36 -14.20
N GLY A 492 35.28 -3.05 -15.30
CA GLY A 492 36.67 -3.45 -15.48
C GLY A 492 37.38 -2.64 -16.58
N PRO A 493 38.67 -2.35 -16.42
CA PRO A 493 39.43 -1.57 -17.40
C PRO A 493 39.65 -2.38 -18.69
N GLY A 494 39.27 -1.80 -19.83
CA GLY A 494 39.47 -2.41 -21.16
C GLY A 494 38.24 -2.44 -22.08
N ARG A 495 37.07 -1.97 -21.63
CA ARG A 495 35.88 -1.79 -22.48
C ARG A 495 36.09 -0.72 -23.56
N THR A 496 35.34 -0.83 -24.66
CA THR A 496 35.14 0.29 -25.60
C THR A 496 34.14 1.30 -25.04
N PRO A 497 34.17 2.58 -25.47
CA PRO A 497 33.20 3.59 -25.01
C PRO A 497 31.72 3.24 -25.28
N ALA A 498 31.44 2.39 -26.28
CA ALA A 498 30.10 1.90 -26.57
C ALA A 498 29.58 0.87 -25.53
N GLU A 499 30.49 0.21 -24.81
CA GLU A 499 30.17 -0.80 -23.80
C GLU A 499 30.03 -0.22 -22.38
N GLU A 500 30.40 1.05 -22.18
CA GLU A 500 29.98 1.84 -21.01
C GLU A 500 28.58 2.47 -21.22
N GLU A 501 28.10 2.54 -22.47
CA GLU A 501 26.85 3.18 -22.89
C GLU A 501 25.60 2.26 -22.84
N THR A 502 25.74 1.05 -22.28
CA THR A 502 24.72 -0.02 -22.39
C THR A 502 23.61 0.02 -21.33
N VAL A 503 23.86 0.55 -20.12
CA VAL A 503 22.82 0.68 -19.09
C VAL A 503 21.96 1.90 -19.39
N ARG A 504 20.82 1.68 -20.06
CA ARG A 504 19.91 2.77 -20.46
C ARG A 504 18.82 3.02 -19.43
N SER A 505 18.31 1.98 -18.78
CA SER A 505 17.46 2.11 -17.59
C SER A 505 17.80 1.11 -16.49
N VAL A 506 17.40 1.49 -15.28
CA VAL A 506 17.38 0.63 -14.10
C VAL A 506 15.94 0.55 -13.59
N LEU A 507 15.57 -0.58 -13.01
CA LEU A 507 14.33 -0.75 -12.25
C LEU A 507 14.70 -0.81 -10.77
N ILE A 508 13.99 -0.06 -9.93
CA ILE A 508 14.23 -0.04 -8.49
C ILE A 508 13.74 -1.36 -7.89
N ARG A 509 14.62 -2.05 -7.16
CA ARG A 509 14.33 -3.31 -6.46
C ARG A 509 15.27 -3.46 -5.26
N PRO A 510 15.06 -2.72 -4.16
CA PRO A 510 15.63 -3.07 -2.87
C PRO A 510 15.01 -4.38 -2.35
N GLU A 511 15.83 -5.24 -1.74
CA GLU A 511 15.35 -6.39 -0.94
C GLU A 511 14.43 -5.88 0.18
N TYR A 512 13.13 -6.18 0.10
CA TYR A 512 12.13 -5.61 0.99
C TYR A 512 12.39 -5.94 2.46
N ALA A 513 12.80 -7.18 2.78
CA ALA A 513 13.01 -7.61 4.16
C ALA A 513 14.17 -6.88 4.86
N THR A 514 15.20 -6.47 4.12
CA THR A 514 16.41 -5.82 4.69
C THR A 514 16.44 -4.30 4.48
N ASN A 515 15.76 -3.78 3.45
CA ASN A 515 15.65 -2.34 3.23
C ASN A 515 14.65 -1.73 4.21
N ALA A 516 15.14 -1.34 5.39
CA ALA A 516 14.39 -0.63 6.43
C ALA A 516 14.77 0.87 6.53
N PRO A 517 14.41 1.71 5.52
CA PRO A 517 14.70 3.13 5.50
C PRO A 517 13.93 3.88 6.59
N GLY A 518 14.53 4.94 7.14
CA GLY A 518 13.89 5.76 8.17
C GLY A 518 12.76 6.64 7.61
N PHE A 519 11.54 6.45 8.11
CA PHE A 519 10.36 7.26 7.80
C PHE A 519 9.93 8.15 8.98
N THR A 520 9.16 9.19 8.69
CA THR A 520 8.48 10.04 9.68
C THR A 520 6.99 10.23 9.33
N GLY A 521 6.23 10.92 10.18
CA GLY A 521 4.79 11.18 9.99
C GLY A 521 3.84 10.18 10.67
N CYS A 522 4.32 8.98 11.03
CA CYS A 522 3.54 8.00 11.77
C CYS A 522 3.30 8.44 13.24
N LYS A 523 2.06 8.32 13.73
CA LYS A 523 1.72 8.67 15.11
C LYS A 523 2.32 7.65 16.09
N GLY A 524 3.28 8.11 16.90
CA GLY A 524 4.05 7.29 17.84
C GLY A 524 5.48 7.00 17.36
N GLY A 525 5.88 7.52 16.20
CA GLY A 525 7.09 7.08 15.49
C GLY A 525 6.73 6.07 14.40
N CYS A 526 7.53 6.03 13.33
CA CYS A 526 7.39 5.01 12.29
C CYS A 526 8.20 3.76 12.68
N PRO A 527 7.65 2.55 12.52
CA PRO A 527 8.39 1.32 12.81
C PRO A 527 9.48 1.10 11.75
N ARG A 528 10.59 0.47 12.16
CA ARG A 528 11.69 0.08 11.26
C ARG A 528 11.40 -1.26 10.60
N LEU A 529 10.38 -1.28 9.76
CA LEU A 529 10.02 -2.42 8.91
C LEU A 529 10.72 -2.31 7.56
N GLY A 530 10.67 -3.40 6.79
CA GLY A 530 10.91 -3.38 5.35
C GLY A 530 10.06 -2.33 4.63
N GLY A 531 10.57 -1.80 3.52
CA GLY A 531 9.89 -0.78 2.73
C GLY A 531 10.28 -0.82 1.26
N ALA A 532 9.31 -0.65 0.38
CA ALA A 532 9.47 -0.78 -1.06
C ALA A 532 10.05 0.47 -1.74
N SER A 533 10.94 1.23 -1.08
CA SER A 533 11.45 2.51 -1.62
C SER A 533 12.88 2.85 -1.20
N VAL A 534 13.60 3.54 -2.09
CA VAL A 534 14.92 4.15 -1.83
C VAL A 534 14.82 5.68 -1.74
N TRP A 535 15.66 6.28 -0.89
CA TRP A 535 15.72 7.74 -0.71
C TRP A 535 16.65 8.41 -1.73
N LEU A 536 16.12 9.40 -2.43
CA LEU A 536 16.81 10.13 -3.50
C LEU A 536 17.50 11.40 -3.00
N ARG A 537 18.80 11.52 -3.33
CA ARG A 537 19.73 12.57 -2.90
C ARG A 537 20.15 13.47 -4.05
N THR A 538 20.47 14.73 -3.74
CA THR A 538 20.97 15.72 -4.73
C THR A 538 22.39 15.46 -5.24
N ARG A 539 23.18 14.64 -4.53
CA ARG A 539 24.56 14.23 -4.88
C ARG A 539 24.88 12.88 -4.23
N PRO A 540 25.90 12.12 -4.67
CA PRO A 540 26.21 10.79 -4.13
C PRO A 540 26.81 10.88 -2.71
N SER A 541 25.94 10.95 -1.68
CA SER A 541 26.33 11.05 -0.27
C SER A 541 25.11 10.91 0.65
N ALA A 542 25.23 10.12 1.71
CA ALA A 542 24.14 9.92 2.68
C ALA A 542 23.71 11.21 3.40
N THR A 543 24.62 12.18 3.56
CA THR A 543 24.37 13.49 4.19
C THR A 543 23.89 14.56 3.20
N ALA A 544 23.73 14.24 1.92
CA ALA A 544 23.17 15.17 0.95
C ALA A 544 21.68 15.47 1.23
N PRO A 545 21.19 16.68 0.92
CA PRO A 545 19.76 16.96 0.89
C PRO A 545 19.00 15.99 -0.01
N LEU A 546 17.75 15.69 0.35
CA LEU A 546 16.82 14.99 -0.52
C LEU A 546 16.55 15.82 -1.79
N VAL A 547 16.30 15.15 -2.92
CA VAL A 547 15.88 15.84 -4.15
C VAL A 547 14.53 16.53 -3.95
N LYS A 548 14.33 17.66 -4.63
CA LYS A 548 13.12 18.47 -4.47
C LYS A 548 12.12 18.23 -5.61
N ASP A 549 10.89 17.91 -5.23
CA ASP A 549 9.72 18.09 -6.09
C ASP A 549 9.20 19.54 -5.99
N VAL A 550 9.31 20.28 -7.10
CA VAL A 550 8.85 21.69 -7.19
C VAL A 550 7.33 21.84 -7.27
N GLY A 551 6.60 20.79 -7.66
CA GLY A 551 5.14 20.78 -7.73
C GLY A 551 4.50 20.46 -6.39
N LYS A 552 5.02 19.45 -5.67
CA LYS A 552 4.60 19.17 -4.29
C LYS A 552 5.07 20.29 -3.34
N HIS A 553 6.34 20.70 -3.43
CA HIS A 553 6.96 21.68 -2.52
C HIS A 553 7.32 23.00 -3.21
N ALA A 554 6.34 23.90 -3.34
CA ALA A 554 6.49 25.22 -3.98
C ALA A 554 7.35 26.26 -3.19
N GLY A 555 8.32 25.80 -2.40
CA GLY A 555 9.21 26.63 -1.60
C GLY A 555 10.13 25.79 -0.73
N GLY A 556 9.55 24.93 0.11
CA GLY A 556 10.28 23.98 0.97
C GLY A 556 11.10 22.92 0.20
N GLY A 557 11.76 22.05 0.97
CA GLY A 557 12.40 20.82 0.48
C GLY A 557 11.60 19.59 0.89
N SER A 558 11.84 18.48 0.21
CA SER A 558 11.21 17.18 0.49
C SER A 558 11.62 16.61 1.85
N SER A 559 10.74 15.82 2.43
CA SER A 559 10.85 15.25 3.78
C SER A 559 10.95 13.73 3.79
N TYR A 560 11.21 13.14 4.96
CA TYR A 560 11.17 11.70 5.19
C TYR A 560 9.75 11.17 5.51
N SER A 561 8.71 11.98 5.29
CA SER A 561 7.34 11.62 5.68
C SER A 561 6.80 10.47 4.82
N VAL A 562 6.05 9.57 5.44
CA VAL A 562 5.22 8.57 4.71
C VAL A 562 4.21 9.27 3.77
N TYR A 563 3.77 10.48 4.13
CA TYR A 563 2.93 11.37 3.31
C TYR A 563 3.75 12.31 2.38
N ASP A 564 4.97 11.92 2.02
CA ASP A 564 5.81 12.66 1.07
C ASP A 564 6.65 11.72 0.19
N HIS A 565 6.15 11.41 -1.01
CA HIS A 565 6.89 10.64 -2.02
C HIS A 565 7.88 11.46 -2.86
N ALA A 566 7.96 12.77 -2.66
CA ALA A 566 8.72 13.69 -3.53
C ALA A 566 10.19 13.29 -3.78
N ALA A 567 10.82 12.60 -2.83
CA ALA A 567 12.20 12.10 -2.91
C ALA A 567 12.32 10.57 -2.80
N ARG A 568 11.29 9.82 -3.22
CA ARG A 568 11.26 8.34 -3.20
C ARG A 568 11.20 7.77 -4.61
N ALA A 569 12.04 6.78 -4.89
CA ALA A 569 11.83 5.87 -6.01
C ALA A 569 11.36 4.51 -5.44
N SER A 570 10.29 3.96 -6.01
CA SER A 570 9.57 2.80 -5.46
C SER A 570 9.79 1.53 -6.29
N THR A 571 9.63 0.37 -5.66
CA THR A 571 9.94 -0.94 -6.26
C THR A 571 9.12 -1.19 -7.53
N GLY A 572 9.79 -1.74 -8.54
CA GLY A 572 9.27 -1.95 -9.88
C GLY A 572 9.23 -0.71 -10.78
N GLN A 573 9.46 0.50 -10.26
CA GLN A 573 9.52 1.70 -11.10
C GLN A 573 10.82 1.72 -11.92
N ARG A 574 10.68 1.82 -13.25
CA ARG A 574 11.79 1.89 -14.20
C ARG A 574 12.17 3.34 -14.50
N TYR A 575 13.45 3.68 -14.34
CA TYR A 575 14.01 5.01 -14.58
C TYR A 575 15.17 4.96 -15.58
N ALA A 576 15.35 6.03 -16.35
CA ALA A 576 16.54 6.17 -17.19
C ALA A 576 17.78 6.40 -16.32
N PHE A 577 18.83 5.62 -16.60
CA PHE A 577 20.13 5.75 -15.95
C PHE A 577 20.82 7.05 -16.38
N ALA A 578 21.57 7.68 -15.47
CA ALA A 578 22.17 9.00 -15.70
C ALA A 578 23.65 9.09 -15.29
N GLU A 579 24.11 8.27 -14.34
CA GLU A 579 25.51 8.15 -13.89
C GLU A 579 25.65 7.04 -12.83
N ARG A 580 26.89 6.61 -12.54
CA ARG A 580 27.23 5.92 -11.28
C ARG A 580 28.56 6.45 -10.73
N ARG A 581 28.69 6.55 -9.41
CA ARG A 581 29.93 6.95 -8.70
C ARG A 581 30.09 6.17 -7.40
N GLY A 582 31.03 5.22 -7.37
CA GLY A 582 31.12 4.25 -6.28
C GLY A 582 29.79 3.54 -6.09
N ASP A 583 29.33 3.44 -4.84
CA ASP A 583 28.06 2.79 -4.48
C ASP A 583 26.79 3.58 -4.83
N TRP A 584 26.91 4.72 -5.52
CA TRP A 584 25.78 5.62 -5.79
C TRP A 584 25.40 5.61 -7.27
N THR A 585 24.18 5.16 -7.55
CA THR A 585 23.56 5.22 -8.89
C THR A 585 22.72 6.49 -9.02
N ALA A 586 22.80 7.16 -10.18
CA ALA A 586 22.01 8.33 -10.52
C ALA A 586 20.98 8.00 -11.62
N ILE A 587 19.76 8.51 -11.43
CA ILE A 587 18.67 8.45 -12.39
C ILE A 587 18.20 9.86 -12.78
N TRP A 588 17.56 9.98 -13.95
CA TRP A 588 16.84 11.19 -14.33
C TRP A 588 15.47 11.22 -13.65
N TYR A 589 15.21 12.29 -12.89
CA TYR A 589 14.06 12.41 -12.00
C TYR A 589 13.67 13.89 -11.89
N LEU A 590 12.42 14.27 -12.16
CA LEU A 590 11.92 15.66 -12.06
C LEU A 590 12.85 16.75 -12.68
N GLY A 591 13.46 16.48 -13.83
CA GLY A 591 14.34 17.42 -14.53
C GLY A 591 15.76 17.54 -13.97
N GLN A 592 16.16 16.73 -12.98
CA GLN A 592 17.48 16.73 -12.33
C GLN A 592 18.07 15.31 -12.21
N LYS A 593 19.35 15.20 -11.83
CA LYS A 593 19.93 13.92 -11.41
C LYS A 593 19.56 13.63 -9.96
N ALA A 594 19.03 12.44 -9.70
CA ALA A 594 18.70 11.96 -8.36
C ALA A 594 19.51 10.71 -8.03
N TRP A 595 20.20 10.73 -6.89
CA TRP A 595 21.16 9.70 -6.49
C TRP A 595 20.61 8.81 -5.37
N PHE A 596 20.75 7.49 -5.49
CA PHE A 596 20.43 6.54 -4.42
C PHE A 596 21.61 5.62 -4.13
N LEU A 597 21.59 5.01 -2.94
CA LEU A 597 22.61 4.06 -2.49
C LEU A 597 22.27 2.67 -3.03
N ASP A 598 23.22 2.09 -3.76
CA ASP A 598 23.10 0.90 -4.60
C ASP A 598 24.47 0.20 -4.68
N PRO A 599 25.04 -0.27 -3.55
CA PRO A 599 26.35 -0.93 -3.53
C PRO A 599 26.32 -2.26 -4.30
N GLU A 600 27.48 -2.80 -4.65
CA GLU A 600 27.52 -3.97 -5.55
C GLU A 600 27.12 -5.29 -4.88
N ASP A 601 27.37 -5.41 -3.58
CA ASP A 601 27.03 -6.54 -2.71
C ASP A 601 25.60 -6.49 -2.15
N ALA A 602 24.98 -5.31 -2.12
CA ALA A 602 23.59 -5.10 -1.68
C ALA A 602 22.85 -4.11 -2.60
N ARG A 603 22.70 -4.49 -3.88
CA ARG A 603 22.01 -3.69 -4.91
C ARG A 603 20.59 -3.34 -4.49
N THR A 604 20.16 -2.13 -4.85
CA THR A 604 18.78 -1.66 -4.67
C THR A 604 18.10 -1.36 -6.01
N SER A 605 18.77 -1.70 -7.11
CA SER A 605 18.26 -1.63 -8.47
C SER A 605 18.80 -2.74 -9.35
N VAL A 606 18.03 -3.10 -10.38
CA VAL A 606 18.40 -4.07 -11.40
C VAL A 606 18.44 -3.43 -12.78
N THR A 607 19.24 -3.97 -13.69
CA THR A 607 19.28 -3.53 -15.10
C THR A 607 17.92 -3.77 -15.75
N ALA A 608 17.36 -2.76 -16.42
CA ALA A 608 16.05 -2.87 -17.06
C ALA A 608 16.07 -2.32 -18.49
N SER A 609 15.59 -3.11 -19.43
CA SER A 609 15.39 -2.70 -20.83
C SER A 609 14.06 -1.99 -21.04
N GLY A 610 13.88 -1.43 -22.23
CA GLY A 610 12.59 -0.92 -22.71
C GLY A 610 12.64 0.57 -23.13
N PRO A 611 11.67 1.02 -23.93
CA PRO A 611 11.74 2.30 -24.62
C PRO A 611 12.00 3.49 -23.68
N LEU A 612 12.90 4.37 -24.08
CA LEU A 612 13.10 5.69 -23.46
C LEU A 612 12.72 6.80 -24.45
N VAL A 613 12.50 8.00 -23.92
CA VAL A 613 12.40 9.24 -24.70
C VAL A 613 13.39 10.29 -24.25
N THR A 614 13.81 11.13 -25.18
CA THR A 614 14.59 12.34 -24.96
C THR A 614 14.03 13.47 -25.85
N PRO A 615 14.17 14.76 -25.47
CA PRO A 615 13.80 15.88 -26.34
C PRO A 615 14.38 15.77 -27.75
N ARG A 616 13.66 16.30 -28.75
CA ARG A 616 14.21 16.40 -30.11
C ARG A 616 15.37 17.42 -30.16
N PRO A 617 16.38 17.20 -31.03
CA PRO A 617 17.40 18.20 -31.31
C PRO A 617 16.80 19.57 -31.64
N GLY A 618 17.42 20.64 -31.14
CA GLY A 618 16.92 22.01 -31.28
C GLY A 618 15.94 22.47 -30.19
N LEU A 619 15.36 21.56 -29.39
CA LEU A 619 14.55 21.94 -28.22
C LEU A 619 15.44 22.03 -26.97
N SER A 620 15.37 23.14 -26.24
CA SER A 620 16.06 23.32 -24.96
C SER A 620 15.36 22.56 -23.81
N SER A 621 14.03 22.46 -23.86
CA SER A 621 13.24 21.59 -22.99
C SER A 621 11.88 21.23 -23.63
N VAL A 622 11.24 20.19 -23.08
CA VAL A 622 9.89 19.73 -23.45
C VAL A 622 8.91 19.96 -22.29
N LYS A 623 7.67 20.33 -22.61
CA LYS A 623 6.58 20.51 -21.64
C LYS A 623 6.05 19.15 -21.17
N VAL A 624 5.89 19.00 -19.86
CA VAL A 624 5.33 17.80 -19.22
C VAL A 624 3.87 18.07 -18.83
N TYR A 625 3.02 17.05 -18.89
CA TYR A 625 1.57 17.15 -18.74
C TYR A 625 1.03 16.08 -17.78
N GLY A 626 0.06 16.44 -16.93
CA GLY A 626 -0.62 15.48 -16.02
C GLY A 626 -1.78 14.72 -16.65
N ARG A 627 -2.12 15.04 -17.90
CA ARG A 627 -3.20 14.45 -18.71
C ARG A 627 -2.73 14.32 -20.16
N ALA A 628 -3.42 13.52 -20.95
CA ALA A 628 -3.25 13.43 -22.41
C ALA A 628 -4.55 13.81 -23.13
N TYR A 629 -5.07 15.00 -22.82
CA TYR A 629 -6.27 15.55 -23.45
C TYR A 629 -6.03 15.96 -24.92
N PRO A 630 -7.11 15.94 -25.73
CA PRO A 630 -7.01 16.24 -27.15
C PRO A 630 -6.88 17.74 -27.43
N GLU A 631 -6.35 18.05 -28.61
CA GLU A 631 -6.24 19.41 -29.11
C GLU A 631 -7.60 20.05 -29.39
N LYS A 632 -7.68 21.39 -29.32
CA LYS A 632 -8.93 22.17 -29.43
C LYS A 632 -9.81 21.79 -30.63
N ALA A 633 -9.19 21.49 -31.78
CA ALA A 633 -9.88 21.13 -33.02
C ALA A 633 -10.61 19.77 -32.99
N ALA A 634 -10.34 18.91 -31.98
CA ALA A 634 -10.99 17.61 -31.85
C ALA A 634 -12.35 17.67 -31.12
N TYR A 635 -12.65 18.79 -30.45
CA TYR A 635 -13.89 18.95 -29.69
C TYR A 635 -15.06 19.26 -30.63
N PRO A 636 -16.15 18.45 -30.63
CA PRO A 636 -17.35 18.76 -31.40
C PRO A 636 -18.04 20.03 -30.92
N GLU A 637 -18.83 20.65 -31.79
CA GLU A 637 -19.69 21.78 -31.44
C GLU A 637 -20.58 21.46 -30.21
N GLY A 638 -20.77 22.46 -29.35
CA GLY A 638 -21.48 22.31 -28.07
C GLY A 638 -20.74 21.53 -26.98
N VAL A 639 -19.53 21.01 -27.23
CA VAL A 639 -18.67 20.41 -26.20
C VAL A 639 -17.63 21.42 -25.70
N PRO A 640 -17.63 21.80 -24.41
CA PRO A 640 -16.59 22.64 -23.84
C PRO A 640 -15.20 22.00 -24.01
N VAL A 641 -14.30 22.74 -24.64
CA VAL A 641 -12.88 22.39 -24.76
C VAL A 641 -12.29 22.28 -23.35
N GLN A 642 -11.48 21.24 -23.09
CA GLN A 642 -10.70 21.14 -21.87
C GLN A 642 -9.27 21.51 -22.21
N GLU A 643 -8.71 22.56 -21.61
CA GLU A 643 -7.38 23.01 -21.98
C GLU A 643 -6.29 22.10 -21.40
N GLN A 644 -5.37 21.67 -22.27
CA GLN A 644 -4.23 20.88 -21.84
C GLN A 644 -3.12 21.78 -21.28
N ALA A 645 -3.33 22.25 -20.05
CA ALA A 645 -2.31 22.94 -19.27
C ALA A 645 -1.06 22.04 -19.12
N PRO A 646 0.16 22.56 -19.34
CA PRO A 646 1.39 21.90 -18.91
C PRO A 646 1.50 21.99 -17.39
N LEU A 647 2.24 21.05 -16.79
CA LEU A 647 2.63 21.12 -15.39
C LEU A 647 3.79 22.12 -15.19
N GLN A 648 4.11 22.42 -13.93
CA GLN A 648 5.26 23.24 -13.51
C GLN A 648 6.63 22.59 -13.80
N TYR A 649 6.64 21.39 -14.39
CA TYR A 649 7.85 20.65 -14.75
C TYR A 649 8.21 20.83 -16.23
N SER A 650 9.50 20.71 -16.54
CA SER A 650 10.00 20.55 -17.90
C SER A 650 11.01 19.41 -17.97
N MET A 651 11.21 18.87 -19.18
CA MET A 651 12.22 17.87 -19.49
C MET A 651 13.34 18.55 -20.30
N PRO A 652 14.48 18.95 -19.69
CA PRO A 652 15.60 19.57 -20.39
C PRO A 652 16.24 18.68 -21.46
N ALA A 653 16.89 19.31 -22.44
CA ALA A 653 17.74 18.65 -23.42
C ALA A 653 18.84 17.79 -22.75
N GLY A 654 19.22 16.70 -23.41
CA GLY A 654 20.26 15.77 -22.92
C GLY A 654 19.79 14.80 -21.84
N GLN A 655 18.56 14.93 -21.32
CA GLN A 655 17.96 13.98 -20.39
C GLN A 655 17.19 12.89 -21.13
N ALA A 656 17.04 11.72 -20.50
CA ALA A 656 16.20 10.63 -20.98
C ALA A 656 15.22 10.20 -19.87
N TYR A 657 14.05 9.69 -20.25
CA TYR A 657 13.03 9.17 -19.33
C TYR A 657 12.41 7.90 -19.90
N SER A 658 12.04 6.95 -19.05
CA SER A 658 11.38 5.70 -19.46
C SER A 658 9.99 5.96 -20.01
N VAL A 659 9.58 5.16 -20.99
CA VAL A 659 8.20 5.10 -21.51
C VAL A 659 7.54 3.83 -20.99
N GLY A 660 6.32 3.96 -20.48
CA GLY A 660 5.40 2.83 -20.31
C GLY A 660 4.62 2.63 -21.60
N MET A 661 3.56 3.42 -21.78
CA MET A 661 2.69 3.34 -22.97
C MET A 661 2.73 4.55 -23.92
N THR A 662 2.04 4.44 -25.05
CA THR A 662 1.83 5.53 -26.02
C THR A 662 0.35 5.69 -26.35
N VAL A 663 -0.27 6.75 -25.82
CA VAL A 663 -1.71 6.99 -25.94
C VAL A 663 -2.05 7.98 -27.06
N ARG A 664 -3.18 7.75 -27.73
CA ARG A 664 -3.86 8.77 -28.54
C ARG A 664 -4.66 9.69 -27.61
N SER A 665 -4.65 10.99 -27.87
CA SER A 665 -5.26 11.99 -27.00
C SER A 665 -6.78 11.80 -26.87
N SER A 666 -7.30 11.88 -25.64
CA SER A 666 -8.70 11.55 -25.37
C SER A 666 -9.25 12.25 -24.13
N TYR A 667 -10.54 12.59 -24.16
CA TYR A 667 -11.29 13.09 -23.02
C TYR A 667 -12.69 12.45 -22.99
N LEU A 668 -13.02 11.75 -21.90
CA LEU A 668 -14.36 11.20 -21.67
C LEU A 668 -15.23 12.28 -21.02
N ARG A 669 -16.23 12.78 -21.75
CA ARG A 669 -17.19 13.78 -21.27
C ARG A 669 -18.35 13.09 -20.56
N ALA A 670 -18.23 12.86 -19.25
CA ALA A 670 -19.32 12.40 -18.39
C ALA A 670 -20.02 13.58 -17.69
N ALA A 671 -20.82 14.31 -18.45
CA ALA A 671 -21.45 15.55 -18.00
C ALA A 671 -22.97 15.38 -17.79
N GLY A 672 -23.37 14.55 -16.81
CA GLY A 672 -24.76 14.44 -16.38
C GLY A 672 -25.08 13.13 -15.65
N PHE A 673 -26.30 13.06 -15.10
CA PHE A 673 -26.86 11.81 -14.56
C PHE A 673 -27.31 10.83 -15.67
N ASP A 674 -27.30 11.27 -16.92
CA ASP A 674 -27.82 10.53 -18.06
C ASP A 674 -26.66 10.11 -18.97
N PRO A 675 -26.28 8.81 -18.96
CA PRO A 675 -25.17 8.32 -19.77
C PRO A 675 -25.39 8.45 -21.28
N ALA A 676 -26.62 8.63 -21.77
CA ALA A 676 -26.88 8.87 -23.19
C ALA A 676 -26.23 10.16 -23.72
N GLY A 677 -25.92 11.12 -22.85
CA GLY A 677 -25.17 12.33 -23.21
C GLY A 677 -23.64 12.14 -23.27
N HIS A 678 -23.12 11.03 -22.71
CA HIS A 678 -21.70 10.83 -22.45
C HIS A 678 -20.95 10.34 -23.70
N ARG A 679 -19.72 10.83 -23.92
CA ARG A 679 -18.94 10.53 -25.14
C ARG A 679 -17.44 10.70 -24.93
N ILE A 680 -16.64 9.94 -25.69
CA ILE A 680 -15.17 10.09 -25.72
C ILE A 680 -14.78 10.97 -26.91
N VAL A 681 -14.28 12.17 -26.63
CA VAL A 681 -13.58 13.02 -27.60
C VAL A 681 -12.20 12.42 -27.87
N ARG A 682 -11.79 12.27 -29.14
CA ARG A 682 -10.52 11.64 -29.55
C ARG A 682 -9.75 12.54 -30.53
N GLY A 683 -8.63 13.11 -30.10
CA GLY A 683 -7.78 14.00 -30.91
C GLY A 683 -6.71 13.25 -31.70
N ALA A 684 -6.02 13.92 -32.62
CA ALA A 684 -4.91 13.38 -33.40
C ALA A 684 -3.59 13.31 -32.60
N THR A 685 -3.41 14.17 -31.58
CA THR A 685 -2.17 14.23 -30.80
C THR A 685 -1.86 12.87 -30.15
N ARG A 686 -0.60 12.42 -30.23
CA ARG A 686 -0.10 11.26 -29.49
C ARG A 686 0.78 11.71 -28.33
N TYR A 687 0.62 11.09 -27.17
CA TYR A 687 1.45 11.31 -25.99
C TYR A 687 2.21 10.03 -25.65
N ARG A 688 3.43 10.19 -25.13
CA ARG A 688 4.19 9.13 -24.45
C ARG A 688 3.93 9.29 -22.96
N GLN A 689 3.50 8.22 -22.31
CA GLN A 689 3.42 8.14 -20.86
C GLN A 689 4.80 7.78 -20.34
N ILE A 690 5.30 8.52 -19.36
CA ILE A 690 6.67 8.44 -18.85
C ILE A 690 6.71 8.37 -17.33
N GLN A 691 7.68 7.67 -16.75
CA GLN A 691 8.03 7.85 -15.34
C GLN A 691 8.76 9.20 -15.21
N PHE A 692 8.19 10.16 -14.48
CA PHE A 692 8.77 11.49 -14.34
C PHE A 692 8.68 11.93 -12.86
N GLY A 693 9.75 11.68 -12.13
CA GLY A 693 9.68 11.68 -10.67
C GLY A 693 9.04 10.39 -10.16
N HIS A 694 8.40 10.45 -8.99
CA HIS A 694 7.66 9.33 -8.41
C HIS A 694 6.40 8.91 -9.21
N ARG A 695 5.99 9.72 -10.22
CA ARG A 695 4.69 9.66 -10.87
C ARG A 695 4.78 9.37 -12.36
N ILE A 696 3.74 8.77 -12.93
CA ILE A 696 3.54 8.77 -14.38
C ILE A 696 3.16 10.19 -14.82
N MET A 697 3.67 10.65 -15.97
CA MET A 697 3.29 11.91 -16.61
C MET A 697 3.29 11.72 -18.13
N TYR A 698 2.91 12.75 -18.89
CA TYR A 698 2.78 12.69 -20.34
C TYR A 698 3.64 13.75 -21.04
N VAL A 699 4.25 13.39 -22.16
CA VAL A 699 4.89 14.31 -23.11
C VAL A 699 4.39 14.04 -24.53
N ARG A 700 4.26 15.07 -25.36
CA ARG A 700 3.78 14.88 -26.74
C ARG A 700 4.83 14.13 -27.57
N ALA A 701 4.42 13.11 -28.30
CA ALA A 701 5.31 12.30 -29.15
C ALA A 701 5.92 13.09 -30.32
N ALA A 702 5.39 14.29 -30.62
CA ALA A 702 5.98 15.26 -31.53
C ALA A 702 7.22 15.95 -30.95
N ASP A 703 7.27 16.19 -29.63
CA ASP A 703 8.32 16.99 -28.98
C ASP A 703 9.55 16.13 -28.58
N VAL A 704 9.40 14.81 -28.53
CA VAL A 704 10.45 13.85 -28.16
C VAL A 704 10.78 12.87 -29.29
N ARG A 705 11.98 12.29 -29.25
CA ARG A 705 12.35 11.09 -30.01
C ARG A 705 12.42 9.89 -29.07
N LEU A 706 12.11 8.69 -29.59
CA LEU A 706 12.43 7.44 -28.91
C LEU A 706 13.94 7.20 -28.96
N LEU A 707 14.46 6.51 -27.95
CA LEU A 707 15.76 5.85 -27.97
C LEU A 707 15.53 4.32 -28.00
N PRO A 708 16.43 3.53 -28.62
CA PRO A 708 16.46 2.09 -28.40
C PRO A 708 16.66 1.81 -26.90
N GLY A 709 15.80 0.95 -26.36
CA GLY A 709 15.78 0.56 -24.95
C GLY A 709 16.67 -0.63 -24.62
#